data_AF-A0A951EWA7-F1
#
_entry.id   AF-A0A951EWA7-F1
#
_cell.length_a   1.000
_cell.length_b   1.000
_cell.length_c   1.000
_cell.angle_alpha   90.00
_cell.angle_beta   90.00
_cell.angle_gamma   90.00
#
_symmetry.space_group_name_H-M   'P 1'
#
loop_
_entity.id
_entity.type
_entity.pdbx_description
1 polymer ?
#
loop_
_entity_poly.entity_id
_entity_poly.type
_entity_poly.pdbx_seq_one_letter_code
_entity_poly.pdbx_strand_id
1 'polypeptide(L)'
;MFELLFKYPASLFHKGKFVLLTPWPIWLLAVAILVAALLLFWHVRRNHGMLTGARPVVIWLLETSLIALVLFLLWHPALSVATLRPQQNVVAVLVDGSHSMSINESGGTRLARAQAVLNGGLLKSLGEKFQVRLYKFGTEPERIPKLDGLIADAKATRIGDTIERVLAESSSLPLGAIVLLSDGADNSGGISAQTIAAIRRQNIPVHTIGFGREHPARDIEITDAIVPARALPQSRLTALVTLQSYGLSGSKTKLVIRDGAKTLASQDVTLKGDGVLQTESLVFNCGRAGPKSLEIAAEPVSGEDNPLNNRLTRLVNVEARKPRILYFDGEPQYEYKFIRRAMDDNPDIVVFGMVRTTQNKILRQACPDPAGSCPPGFPFDPHELEDGFASKPEQLFKFQGLIIDNVEAGYFTPTQQQLIHDFVDRRGGGVLFLGGRASLSDGGYQNAPLLYDLMPVKLPSGKGTFHQMDFTPVELTGSGRENILTRLDENPERNVQRWKEIPRIYNWQEVGEPKPGATVLLNAAPSSHAPVPLLVTENYGRGRTAVFATSGSWRWKMSLDHNDKTHATFWQQMFRYLVTDTPGQVTATTPRTVLADETHLPIRVEVRDKEYKPLNTAKVQTRFNNPDGSSATVELSPVPGEEGVYSADWTAEKPGTYVAE
;
A
#
# COMPACT_ATOMS: atom_id res chain seq x y z
N MET A 1 -34.87 63.31 0.07
CA MET A 1 -34.33 64.64 -0.30
C MET A 1 -32.87 64.56 -0.72
N PHE A 2 -31.99 63.90 0.04
CA PHE A 2 -30.57 63.73 -0.32
C PHE A 2 -30.38 62.94 -1.63
N GLU A 3 -31.04 61.79 -1.79
CA GLU A 3 -31.00 61.00 -3.03
C GLU A 3 -31.59 61.72 -4.25
N LEU A 4 -32.58 62.60 -4.05
CA LEU A 4 -33.18 63.41 -5.12
C LEU A 4 -32.17 64.43 -5.69
N LEU A 5 -31.35 65.05 -4.82
CA LEU A 5 -30.36 66.05 -5.21
C LEU A 5 -29.05 65.44 -5.72
N PHE A 6 -28.64 64.29 -5.18
CA PHE A 6 -27.30 63.72 -5.42
C PHE A 6 -27.30 62.40 -6.19
N LYS A 7 -28.46 61.89 -6.63
CA LYS A 7 -28.66 60.63 -7.37
C LYS A 7 -28.17 59.34 -6.69
N TYR A 8 -27.51 59.42 -5.53
CA TYR A 8 -26.99 58.26 -4.80
C TYR A 8 -27.38 58.30 -3.31
N PRO A 9 -27.55 57.13 -2.66
CA PRO A 9 -27.79 56.99 -1.22
C PRO A 9 -26.72 57.63 -0.34
N ALA A 10 -27.12 58.20 0.79
CA ALA A 10 -26.20 58.81 1.76
C ALA A 10 -25.15 57.82 2.31
N SER A 11 -25.46 56.53 2.33
CA SER A 11 -24.54 55.46 2.76
C SER A 11 -23.34 55.26 1.81
N LEU A 12 -23.53 55.49 0.50
CA LEU A 12 -22.44 55.46 -0.49
C LEU A 12 -21.53 56.68 -0.33
N PHE A 13 -22.09 57.84 0.01
CA PHE A 13 -21.31 59.04 0.32
C PHE A 13 -20.42 58.87 1.55
N HIS A 14 -20.88 58.15 2.58
CA HIS A 14 -20.11 57.93 3.81
C HIS A 14 -18.83 57.09 3.59
N LYS A 15 -18.80 56.26 2.54
CA LYS A 15 -17.63 55.43 2.17
C LYS A 15 -16.77 56.04 1.06
N GLY A 16 -17.21 57.14 0.45
CA GLY A 16 -16.46 57.82 -0.62
C GLY A 16 -15.24 58.56 -0.07
N LYS A 17 -14.15 58.59 -0.85
CA LYS A 17 -13.01 59.47 -0.54
C LYS A 17 -13.18 60.77 -1.31
N PHE A 18 -13.08 61.89 -0.59
CA PHE A 18 -13.07 63.21 -1.20
C PHE A 18 -11.75 63.41 -1.95
N VAL A 19 -11.84 63.78 -3.22
CA VAL A 19 -10.68 63.98 -4.09
C VAL A 19 -10.89 65.27 -4.90
N LEU A 20 -9.80 65.97 -5.17
CA LEU A 20 -9.79 67.09 -6.12
C LEU A 20 -9.32 66.53 -7.44
N LEU A 21 -10.14 66.62 -8.49
CA LEU A 21 -9.83 65.99 -9.79
C LEU A 21 -8.78 66.78 -10.60
N THR A 22 -8.51 68.02 -10.20
CA THR A 22 -7.55 68.89 -10.87
C THR A 22 -6.12 68.44 -10.56
N PRO A 23 -5.20 68.39 -11.54
CA PRO A 23 -3.81 67.95 -11.32
C PRO A 23 -2.94 68.95 -10.53
N TRP A 24 -3.53 70.05 -10.06
CA TRP A 24 -2.81 71.16 -9.43
C TRP A 24 -2.67 70.90 -7.92
N PRO A 25 -1.46 71.05 -7.34
CA PRO A 25 -1.24 70.85 -5.91
C PRO A 25 -2.15 71.68 -5.00
N ILE A 26 -2.56 71.12 -3.86
CA ILE A 26 -3.43 71.80 -2.87
C ILE A 26 -2.78 73.06 -2.30
N TRP A 27 -1.44 73.09 -2.17
CA TRP A 27 -0.74 74.27 -1.66
C TRP A 27 -0.87 75.49 -2.57
N LEU A 28 -1.00 75.29 -3.89
CA LEU A 28 -1.24 76.38 -4.85
C LEU A 28 -2.61 77.03 -4.62
N LEU A 29 -3.63 76.25 -4.30
CA LEU A 29 -4.95 76.76 -3.94
C LEU A 29 -4.86 77.64 -2.68
N ALA A 30 -4.17 77.16 -1.64
CA ALA A 30 -3.99 77.92 -0.40
C ALA A 30 -3.25 79.25 -0.63
N VAL A 31 -2.18 79.24 -1.44
CA VAL A 31 -1.43 80.45 -1.78
C VAL A 31 -2.30 81.42 -2.61
N ALA A 32 -3.05 80.93 -3.59
CA ALA A 32 -3.93 81.76 -4.41
C ALA A 32 -5.01 82.46 -3.57
N ILE A 33 -5.63 81.74 -2.63
CA ILE A 33 -6.60 82.31 -1.69
C ILE A 33 -5.94 83.38 -0.81
N LEU A 34 -4.74 83.12 -0.29
CA LEU A 34 -4.03 84.05 0.60
C LEU A 34 -3.61 85.32 -0.15
N VAL A 35 -3.11 85.20 -1.38
CA VAL A 35 -2.78 86.35 -2.24
C VAL A 35 -4.03 87.16 -2.56
N ALA A 36 -5.15 86.50 -2.93
CA ALA A 36 -6.41 87.18 -3.18
C ALA A 36 -6.92 87.92 -1.92
N ALA A 37 -6.84 87.28 -0.75
CA ALA A 37 -7.21 87.88 0.52
C ALA A 37 -6.37 89.13 0.83
N LEU A 38 -5.05 89.08 0.62
CA LEU A 38 -4.15 90.23 0.84
C LEU A 38 -4.41 91.37 -0.14
N LEU A 39 -4.63 91.06 -1.42
CA LEU A 39 -4.96 92.06 -2.44
C LEU A 39 -6.30 92.74 -2.16
N LEU A 40 -7.32 91.96 -1.77
CA LEU A 40 -8.62 92.50 -1.34
C LEU A 40 -8.49 93.32 -0.06
N PHE A 41 -7.68 92.87 0.91
CA PHE A 41 -7.44 93.62 2.15
C PHE A 41 -6.82 94.98 1.84
N TRP A 42 -5.81 95.01 0.96
CA TRP A 42 -5.17 96.23 0.51
C TRP A 42 -6.14 97.13 -0.28
N HIS A 43 -6.97 96.54 -1.15
CA HIS A 43 -7.98 97.26 -1.92
C HIS A 43 -9.03 97.92 -1.01
N VAL A 44 -9.57 97.15 -0.06
CA VAL A 44 -10.56 97.64 0.91
C VAL A 44 -9.95 98.73 1.80
N ARG A 45 -8.71 98.55 2.27
CA ARG A 45 -8.00 99.55 3.08
C ARG A 45 -7.71 100.85 2.32
N ARG A 46 -7.39 100.77 1.02
CA ARG A 46 -7.02 101.95 0.21
C ARG A 46 -8.23 102.75 -0.28
N ASN A 47 -9.31 102.07 -0.68
CA ASN A 47 -10.45 102.73 -1.34
C ASN A 47 -11.62 103.05 -0.39
N HIS A 48 -11.73 102.40 0.78
CA HIS A 48 -12.84 102.60 1.71
C HIS A 48 -12.47 103.37 2.99
N GLY A 49 -11.53 104.31 2.89
CA GLY A 49 -11.05 105.15 4.01
C GLY A 49 -12.10 106.06 4.67
N MET A 50 -13.34 106.09 4.19
CA MET A 50 -14.45 106.88 4.77
C MET A 50 -15.46 106.04 5.58
N LEU A 51 -15.26 104.72 5.73
CA LEU A 51 -16.12 103.85 6.53
C LEU A 51 -15.53 103.63 7.94
N THR A 52 -16.21 104.11 8.98
CA THR A 52 -15.80 103.90 10.38
C THR A 52 -16.45 102.64 10.98
N GLY A 53 -15.70 101.90 11.80
CA GLY A 53 -16.15 100.70 12.52
C GLY A 53 -15.83 99.37 11.85
N ALA A 54 -16.61 98.31 12.14
CA ALA A 54 -16.33 96.92 11.71
C ALA A 54 -16.72 96.60 10.25
N ARG A 55 -17.42 97.50 9.55
CA ARG A 55 -17.96 97.28 8.20
C ARG A 55 -16.91 96.91 7.12
N PRO A 56 -15.74 97.58 7.00
CA PRO A 56 -14.75 97.21 5.99
C PRO A 56 -14.18 95.80 6.21
N VAL A 57 -14.07 95.34 7.46
CA VAL A 57 -13.62 93.98 7.76
C VAL A 57 -14.64 92.93 7.32
N VAL A 58 -15.94 93.22 7.50
CA VAL A 58 -17.01 92.31 7.07
C VAL A 58 -17.06 92.19 5.54
N ILE A 59 -16.92 93.31 4.82
CA ILE A 59 -16.88 93.31 3.34
C ILE A 59 -15.68 92.50 2.86
N TRP A 60 -14.49 92.75 3.42
CA TRP A 60 -13.29 92.00 3.08
C TRP A 60 -13.44 90.49 3.32
N LEU A 61 -14.02 90.08 4.45
CA LEU A 61 -14.25 88.66 4.75
C LEU A 61 -15.24 88.02 3.77
N LEU A 62 -16.31 88.72 3.39
CA LEU A 62 -17.30 88.21 2.44
C LEU A 62 -16.70 88.07 1.03
N GLU A 63 -15.97 89.08 0.55
CA GLU A 63 -15.31 89.05 -0.76
C GLU A 63 -14.23 87.96 -0.81
N THR A 64 -13.41 87.86 0.25
CA THR A 64 -12.38 86.82 0.35
C THR A 64 -13.01 85.44 0.37
N SER A 65 -14.12 85.27 1.09
CA SER A 65 -14.86 84.00 1.18
C SER A 65 -15.48 83.62 -0.16
N LEU A 66 -15.99 84.59 -0.93
CA LEU A 66 -16.52 84.37 -2.27
C LEU A 66 -15.41 83.93 -3.25
N ILE A 67 -14.28 84.63 -3.27
CA ILE A 67 -13.14 84.23 -4.11
C ILE A 67 -12.60 82.86 -3.70
N ALA A 68 -12.50 82.60 -2.40
CA ALA A 68 -12.07 81.29 -1.89
C ALA A 68 -13.00 80.17 -2.35
N LEU A 69 -14.33 80.40 -2.35
CA LEU A 69 -15.30 79.44 -2.84
C LEU A 69 -15.15 79.20 -4.36
N VAL A 70 -14.95 80.26 -5.15
CA VAL A 70 -14.73 80.14 -6.60
C VAL A 70 -13.44 79.37 -6.90
N LEU A 71 -12.34 79.69 -6.20
CA LEU A 71 -11.07 78.98 -6.33
C LEU A 71 -11.19 77.51 -5.91
N PHE A 72 -11.96 77.21 -4.85
CA PHE A 72 -12.23 75.85 -4.44
C PHE A 72 -13.03 75.06 -5.49
N LEU A 73 -14.04 75.68 -6.10
CA LEU A 73 -14.83 75.05 -7.17
C LEU A 73 -14.01 74.80 -8.44
N LEU A 74 -13.06 75.69 -8.77
CA LEU A 74 -12.09 75.51 -9.86
C LEU A 74 -11.22 74.26 -9.67
N TRP A 75 -10.96 73.86 -8.42
CA TRP A 75 -10.24 72.63 -8.08
C TRP A 75 -11.06 71.35 -8.23
N HIS A 76 -12.28 71.44 -8.80
CA HIS A 76 -13.15 70.32 -9.14
C HIS A 76 -13.28 69.29 -8.00
N PRO A 77 -13.88 69.67 -6.87
CA PRO A 77 -14.15 68.75 -5.78
C PRO A 77 -15.07 67.62 -6.24
N ALA A 78 -14.62 66.37 -6.08
CA ALA A 78 -15.38 65.20 -6.45
C ALA A 78 -15.29 64.13 -5.36
N LEU A 79 -16.23 63.19 -5.40
CA LEU A 79 -16.24 62.04 -4.50
C LEU A 79 -15.96 60.78 -5.31
N SER A 80 -14.88 60.07 -4.96
CA SER A 80 -14.53 58.79 -5.57
C SER A 80 -15.13 57.65 -4.76
N VAL A 81 -15.93 56.79 -5.41
CA VAL A 81 -16.59 55.62 -4.80
C VAL A 81 -16.22 54.36 -5.58
N ALA A 82 -15.65 53.37 -4.90
CA ALA A 82 -15.36 52.06 -5.50
C ALA A 82 -16.61 51.18 -5.48
N THR A 83 -17.04 50.67 -6.63
CA THR A 83 -18.13 49.69 -6.75
C THR A 83 -17.60 48.41 -7.39
N LEU A 84 -17.99 47.26 -6.83
CA LEU A 84 -17.74 45.95 -7.44
C LEU A 84 -18.71 45.80 -8.62
N ARG A 85 -18.21 45.52 -9.83
CA ARG A 85 -19.07 45.22 -10.98
C ARG A 85 -19.62 43.79 -10.83
N PRO A 86 -20.95 43.59 -10.78
CA PRO A 86 -21.55 42.25 -10.81
C PRO A 86 -21.09 41.48 -12.05
N GLN A 87 -20.96 40.15 -11.94
CA GLN A 87 -20.60 39.22 -13.03
C GLN A 87 -19.18 39.32 -13.60
N GLN A 88 -18.24 40.00 -12.94
CA GLN A 88 -16.83 39.92 -13.36
C GLN A 88 -16.16 38.59 -12.98
N ASN A 89 -16.58 37.96 -11.89
CA ASN A 89 -16.00 36.69 -11.43
C ASN A 89 -16.85 35.49 -11.82
N VAL A 90 -16.17 34.40 -12.20
CA VAL A 90 -16.79 33.13 -12.59
C VAL A 90 -16.87 32.21 -11.37
N VAL A 91 -17.98 31.49 -11.20
CA VAL A 91 -18.10 30.39 -10.22
C VAL A 91 -18.29 29.09 -11.00
N ALA A 92 -17.40 28.12 -10.77
CA ALA A 92 -17.52 26.79 -11.35
C ALA A 92 -18.32 25.89 -10.41
N VAL A 93 -19.40 25.30 -10.90
CA VAL A 93 -20.23 24.34 -10.18
C VAL A 93 -20.01 22.97 -10.82
N LEU A 94 -19.42 22.07 -10.04
CA LEU A 94 -19.05 20.71 -10.47
C LEU A 94 -20.08 19.74 -9.91
N VAL A 95 -20.74 18.99 -10.78
CA VAL A 95 -21.75 17.99 -10.42
C VAL A 95 -21.22 16.62 -10.80
N ASP A 96 -21.15 15.75 -9.80
CA ASP A 96 -20.75 14.37 -9.97
C ASP A 96 -21.82 13.57 -10.71
N GLY A 97 -21.43 12.98 -11.83
CA GLY A 97 -22.23 12.13 -12.70
C GLY A 97 -21.79 10.66 -12.67
N SER A 98 -21.05 10.24 -11.65
CA SER A 98 -20.65 8.85 -11.44
C SER A 98 -21.82 7.94 -11.06
N HIS A 99 -21.64 6.63 -11.24
CA HIS A 99 -22.66 5.62 -10.96
C HIS A 99 -23.11 5.63 -9.49
N SER A 100 -22.24 6.00 -8.55
CA SER A 100 -22.57 6.10 -7.13
C SER A 100 -23.62 7.19 -6.86
N MET A 101 -23.69 8.22 -7.70
CA MET A 101 -24.73 9.25 -7.65
C MET A 101 -26.11 8.75 -8.12
N SER A 102 -26.19 7.57 -8.75
CA SER A 102 -27.45 6.91 -9.13
C SER A 102 -28.09 6.13 -7.97
N ILE A 103 -27.36 5.92 -6.86
CA ILE A 103 -27.86 5.16 -5.71
C ILE A 103 -29.13 5.84 -5.16
N ASN A 104 -30.20 5.05 -5.05
CA ASN A 104 -31.48 5.52 -4.54
C ASN A 104 -31.49 5.43 -3.02
N GLU A 105 -31.69 6.57 -2.37
CA GLU A 105 -31.83 6.67 -0.93
C GLU A 105 -33.24 7.17 -0.60
N SER A 106 -33.66 7.07 0.66
CA SER A 106 -34.99 7.48 1.14
C SER A 106 -35.38 8.88 0.65
N GLY A 107 -36.14 8.99 -0.45
CA GLY A 107 -36.51 10.26 -1.10
C GLY A 107 -35.89 10.59 -2.47
N GLY A 108 -35.16 9.67 -3.11
CA GLY A 108 -34.66 9.79 -4.48
C GLY A 108 -33.16 9.51 -4.63
N THR A 109 -32.66 9.54 -5.87
CA THR A 109 -31.24 9.34 -6.15
C THR A 109 -30.39 10.51 -5.61
N ARG A 110 -29.11 10.25 -5.30
CA ARG A 110 -28.17 11.31 -4.88
C ARG A 110 -28.07 12.42 -5.92
N LEU A 111 -28.05 12.08 -7.21
CA LEU A 111 -28.07 13.04 -8.31
C LEU A 111 -29.35 13.90 -8.32
N ALA A 112 -30.52 13.30 -8.10
CA ALA A 112 -31.78 14.04 -8.03
C ALA A 112 -31.79 15.05 -6.87
N ARG A 113 -31.19 14.68 -5.72
CA ARG A 113 -30.99 15.61 -4.60
C ARG A 113 -30.01 16.73 -4.95
N ALA A 114 -28.91 16.44 -5.65
CA ALA A 114 -27.98 17.45 -6.13
C ALA A 114 -28.67 18.45 -7.08
N GLN A 115 -29.47 17.95 -8.03
CA GLN A 115 -30.30 18.78 -8.90
C GLN A 115 -31.32 19.61 -8.11
N ALA A 116 -31.96 19.04 -7.09
CA ALA A 116 -32.91 19.77 -6.24
C ALA A 116 -32.24 20.90 -5.44
N VAL A 117 -31.03 20.70 -4.91
CA VAL A 117 -30.26 21.76 -4.23
C VAL A 117 -29.90 22.89 -5.20
N LEU A 118 -29.46 22.54 -6.41
CA LEU A 118 -29.09 23.53 -7.42
C LEU A 118 -30.29 24.33 -7.92
N ASN A 119 -31.41 23.65 -8.20
CA ASN A 119 -32.66 24.26 -8.67
C ASN A 119 -33.46 24.94 -7.54
N GLY A 120 -33.23 24.58 -6.29
CA GLY A 120 -33.89 25.13 -5.09
C GLY A 120 -33.50 26.57 -4.74
N GLY A 121 -32.77 27.26 -5.62
CA GLY A 121 -32.41 28.68 -5.49
C GLY A 121 -30.92 28.95 -5.45
N LEU A 122 -30.06 27.93 -5.34
CA LEU A 122 -28.61 28.10 -5.32
C LEU A 122 -28.09 28.68 -6.64
N LEU A 123 -28.47 28.08 -7.79
CA LEU A 123 -28.05 28.59 -9.10
C LEU A 123 -28.55 30.02 -9.36
N LYS A 124 -29.79 30.31 -8.96
CA LYS A 124 -30.38 31.65 -9.11
C LYS A 124 -29.60 32.68 -8.28
N SER A 125 -29.33 32.38 -7.00
CA SER A 125 -28.60 33.26 -6.09
C SER A 125 -27.15 33.49 -6.53
N LEU A 126 -26.50 32.46 -7.09
CA LEU A 126 -25.15 32.58 -7.66
C LEU A 126 -25.17 33.44 -8.93
N GLY A 127 -26.14 33.22 -9.83
CA GLY A 127 -26.28 33.95 -11.10
C GLY A 127 -26.57 35.44 -10.95
N GLU A 128 -27.15 35.87 -9.83
CA GLU A 128 -27.37 37.29 -9.51
C GLU A 128 -26.06 38.06 -9.27
N LYS A 129 -25.02 37.38 -8.76
CA LYS A 129 -23.75 38.01 -8.34
C LYS A 129 -22.57 37.62 -9.23
N PHE A 130 -22.57 36.42 -9.78
CA PHE A 130 -21.45 35.77 -10.46
C PHE A 130 -21.86 35.18 -11.81
N GLN A 131 -20.89 34.99 -12.70
CA GLN A 131 -21.11 34.17 -13.89
C GLN A 131 -20.97 32.69 -13.54
N VAL A 132 -22.06 31.93 -13.58
CA VAL A 132 -22.05 30.51 -13.22
C VAL A 132 -21.68 29.64 -14.42
N ARG A 133 -20.76 28.69 -14.22
CA ARG A 133 -20.44 27.63 -15.19
C ARG A 133 -20.67 26.27 -14.57
N LEU A 134 -21.48 25.46 -15.24
CA LEU A 134 -21.80 24.11 -14.80
C LEU A 134 -20.89 23.10 -15.49
N TYR A 135 -20.41 22.14 -14.73
CA TYR A 135 -19.65 21.00 -15.23
C TYR A 135 -20.27 19.70 -14.69
N LYS A 136 -20.43 18.70 -15.57
CA LYS A 136 -20.64 17.30 -15.18
C LYS A 136 -19.26 16.66 -15.14
N PHE A 137 -18.96 15.88 -14.12
CA PHE A 137 -17.73 15.09 -14.11
C PHE A 137 -17.99 13.64 -13.73
N GLY A 138 -17.01 12.80 -14.03
CA GLY A 138 -17.04 11.36 -13.88
C GLY A 138 -15.71 10.82 -14.37
N THR A 139 -15.69 10.15 -15.52
CA THR A 139 -14.45 9.77 -16.21
C THR A 139 -13.71 10.98 -16.78
N GLU A 140 -14.43 11.92 -17.39
CA GLU A 140 -13.89 13.17 -17.91
C GLU A 140 -14.82 14.34 -17.54
N PRO A 141 -14.27 15.53 -17.24
CA PRO A 141 -15.07 16.71 -16.96
C PRO A 141 -15.61 17.35 -18.25
N GLU A 142 -16.92 17.54 -18.32
CA GLU A 142 -17.61 18.18 -19.44
C GLU A 142 -18.38 19.42 -18.97
N ARG A 143 -18.30 20.51 -19.73
CA ARG A 143 -19.11 21.70 -19.48
C ARG A 143 -20.54 21.49 -19.99
N ILE A 144 -21.52 21.68 -19.13
CA ILE A 144 -22.94 21.54 -19.48
C ILE A 144 -23.66 22.89 -19.50
N PRO A 145 -24.64 23.09 -20.40
CA PRO A 145 -25.40 24.34 -20.46
C PRO A 145 -26.51 24.43 -19.41
N LYS A 146 -27.07 23.27 -19.00
CA LYS A 146 -28.21 23.14 -18.07
C LYS A 146 -28.11 21.83 -17.30
N LEU A 147 -28.87 21.70 -16.22
CA LEU A 147 -28.94 20.49 -15.38
C LEU A 147 -29.91 19.42 -15.90
N ASP A 148 -30.77 19.78 -16.85
CA ASP A 148 -31.80 18.89 -17.39
C ASP A 148 -31.15 17.75 -18.18
N GLY A 149 -31.55 16.50 -17.91
CA GLY A 149 -31.03 15.32 -18.59
C GLY A 149 -29.68 14.80 -18.09
N LEU A 150 -29.21 15.24 -16.92
CA LEU A 150 -28.06 14.63 -16.26
C LEU A 150 -28.35 13.16 -15.91
N ILE A 151 -27.44 12.28 -16.31
CA ILE A 151 -27.47 10.85 -15.98
C ILE A 151 -26.20 10.52 -15.19
N ALA A 152 -26.36 9.71 -14.15
CA ALA A 152 -25.28 9.18 -13.33
C ALA A 152 -24.79 7.83 -13.88
N ASP A 153 -24.06 7.88 -15.00
CA ASP A 153 -23.61 6.73 -15.79
C ASP A 153 -22.09 6.57 -15.87
N ALA A 154 -21.32 7.55 -15.38
CA ALA A 154 -19.88 7.47 -15.41
C ALA A 154 -19.37 6.39 -14.44
N LYS A 155 -18.38 5.61 -14.87
CA LYS A 155 -17.82 4.51 -14.07
C LYS A 155 -16.84 4.99 -12.99
N ALA A 156 -16.25 6.15 -13.20
CA ALA A 156 -15.25 6.73 -12.32
C ALA A 156 -15.70 8.10 -11.78
N THR A 157 -15.08 8.52 -10.67
CA THR A 157 -15.29 9.80 -10.00
C THR A 157 -13.93 10.52 -9.90
N ARG A 158 -13.51 11.21 -10.96
CA ARG A 158 -12.17 11.84 -11.02
C ARG A 158 -12.20 13.29 -10.52
N ILE A 159 -12.25 13.50 -9.19
CA ILE A 159 -12.38 14.85 -8.61
C ILE A 159 -11.10 15.66 -8.85
N GLY A 160 -9.92 15.05 -8.64
CA GLY A 160 -8.62 15.71 -8.84
C GLY A 160 -8.46 16.27 -10.25
N ASP A 161 -8.62 15.42 -11.26
CA ASP A 161 -8.51 15.76 -12.68
C ASP A 161 -9.53 16.83 -13.11
N THR A 162 -10.74 16.75 -12.57
CA THR A 162 -11.80 17.75 -12.84
C THR A 162 -11.38 19.12 -12.35
N ILE A 163 -10.86 19.22 -11.13
CA ILE A 163 -10.41 20.49 -10.57
C ILE A 163 -9.21 21.03 -11.36
N GLU A 164 -8.25 20.16 -11.72
CA GLU A 164 -7.10 20.55 -12.54
C GLU A 164 -7.54 21.11 -13.90
N ARG A 165 -8.50 20.46 -14.56
CA ARG A 165 -9.05 20.94 -15.83
C ARG A 165 -9.72 22.30 -15.69
N VAL A 166 -10.54 22.48 -14.65
CA VAL A 166 -11.23 23.75 -14.37
C VAL A 166 -10.22 24.87 -14.08
N LEU A 167 -9.14 24.57 -13.35
CA LEU A 167 -8.06 25.52 -13.10
C LEU A 167 -7.31 25.89 -14.39
N ALA A 168 -7.02 24.93 -15.25
CA ALA A 168 -6.37 25.17 -16.53
C ALA A 168 -7.22 26.08 -17.45
N GLU A 169 -8.55 25.86 -17.49
CA GLU A 169 -9.49 26.71 -18.22
C GLU A 169 -9.63 28.12 -17.62
N SER A 170 -9.46 28.25 -16.30
CA SER A 170 -9.50 29.55 -15.60
C SER A 170 -8.26 30.42 -15.79
N SER A 171 -7.22 29.97 -16.49
CA SER A 171 -6.06 30.82 -16.86
C SER A 171 -6.47 32.09 -17.63
N SER A 172 -7.62 32.06 -18.31
CA SER A 172 -8.18 33.17 -19.10
C SER A 172 -9.29 33.96 -18.40
N LEU A 173 -9.77 33.52 -17.22
CA LEU A 173 -10.97 34.03 -16.58
C LEU A 173 -10.81 34.13 -15.05
N PRO A 174 -11.29 35.19 -14.40
CA PRO A 174 -11.19 35.33 -12.95
C PRO A 174 -12.15 34.35 -12.24
N LEU A 175 -11.68 33.13 -11.96
CA LEU A 175 -12.40 32.13 -11.18
C LEU A 175 -12.44 32.56 -9.70
N GLY A 176 -13.64 32.79 -9.18
CA GLY A 176 -13.87 33.28 -7.82
C GLY A 176 -14.15 32.20 -6.78
N ALA A 177 -14.68 31.04 -7.20
CA ALA A 177 -14.94 29.88 -6.33
C ALA A 177 -15.24 28.61 -7.14
N ILE A 178 -15.05 27.46 -6.50
CA ILE A 178 -15.50 26.15 -6.98
C ILE A 178 -16.55 25.63 -6.00
N VAL A 179 -17.69 25.14 -6.51
CA VAL A 179 -18.71 24.44 -5.73
C VAL A 179 -18.77 22.99 -6.22
N LEU A 180 -18.41 22.04 -5.39
CA LEU A 180 -18.34 20.61 -5.71
C LEU A 180 -19.53 19.88 -5.08
N LEU A 181 -20.30 19.17 -5.88
CA LEU A 181 -21.43 18.33 -5.48
C LEU A 181 -21.09 16.88 -5.81
N SER A 182 -20.85 16.05 -4.79
CA SER A 182 -20.41 14.66 -4.94
C SER A 182 -20.72 13.86 -3.68
N ASP A 183 -20.71 12.54 -3.76
CA ASP A 183 -20.68 11.66 -2.58
C ASP A 183 -19.26 11.42 -2.05
N GLY A 184 -18.23 11.96 -2.71
CA GLY A 184 -16.84 11.94 -2.27
C GLY A 184 -16.11 10.62 -2.57
N ALA A 185 -16.73 9.69 -3.30
CA ALA A 185 -16.15 8.39 -3.65
C ALA A 185 -15.15 8.49 -4.82
N ASP A 186 -14.11 9.33 -4.68
CA ASP A 186 -13.04 9.46 -5.68
C ASP A 186 -12.26 8.15 -5.82
N ASN A 187 -12.27 7.57 -7.02
CA ASN A 187 -11.61 6.31 -7.35
C ASN A 187 -10.44 6.48 -8.34
N SER A 188 -9.94 7.70 -8.49
CA SER A 188 -8.94 8.11 -9.48
C SER A 188 -7.53 8.35 -8.93
N GLY A 189 -7.30 8.02 -7.66
CA GLY A 189 -6.04 8.27 -6.96
C GLY A 189 -6.02 9.57 -6.15
N GLY A 190 -7.14 10.30 -6.09
CA GLY A 190 -7.34 11.48 -5.26
C GLY A 190 -6.77 12.78 -5.84
N ILE A 191 -6.69 13.81 -5.01
CA ILE A 191 -6.27 15.16 -5.45
C ILE A 191 -4.76 15.33 -5.23
N SER A 192 -4.03 15.62 -6.31
CA SER A 192 -2.57 15.79 -6.24
C SER A 192 -2.16 16.99 -5.36
N ALA A 193 -0.99 16.89 -4.72
CA ALA A 193 -0.42 18.00 -3.95
C ALA A 193 -0.15 19.25 -4.82
N GLN A 194 0.13 19.04 -6.12
CA GLN A 194 0.32 20.12 -7.08
C GLN A 194 -1.00 20.86 -7.33
N THR A 195 -2.10 20.14 -7.50
CA THR A 195 -3.45 20.70 -7.66
C THR A 195 -3.83 21.51 -6.42
N ILE A 196 -3.61 20.97 -5.22
CA ILE A 196 -3.87 21.70 -3.96
C ILE A 196 -3.03 22.99 -3.87
N ALA A 197 -1.75 22.93 -4.23
CA ALA A 197 -0.88 24.10 -4.24
C ALA A 197 -1.33 25.15 -5.27
N ALA A 198 -1.85 24.73 -6.42
CA ALA A 198 -2.39 25.63 -7.44
C ALA A 198 -3.65 26.36 -6.95
N ILE A 199 -4.60 25.65 -6.33
CA ILE A 199 -5.80 26.23 -5.70
C ILE A 199 -5.40 27.28 -4.66
N ARG A 200 -4.45 26.94 -3.77
CA ARG A 200 -3.96 27.86 -2.73
C ARG A 200 -3.28 29.09 -3.31
N ARG A 201 -2.45 28.93 -4.34
CA ARG A 201 -1.74 30.05 -4.99
C ARG A 201 -2.70 31.05 -5.61
N GLN A 202 -3.81 30.57 -6.16
CA GLN A 202 -4.84 31.41 -6.76
C GLN A 202 -5.90 31.90 -5.75
N ASN A 203 -5.79 31.50 -4.47
CA ASN A 203 -6.76 31.80 -3.40
C ASN A 203 -8.22 31.44 -3.79
N ILE A 204 -8.41 30.32 -4.48
CA ILE A 204 -9.75 29.88 -4.90
C ILE A 204 -10.38 29.09 -3.77
N PRO A 205 -11.51 29.54 -3.18
CA PRO A 205 -12.26 28.75 -2.22
C PRO A 205 -12.98 27.59 -2.92
N VAL A 206 -12.91 26.40 -2.31
CA VAL A 206 -13.63 25.20 -2.74
C VAL A 206 -14.69 24.88 -1.70
N HIS A 207 -15.96 24.93 -2.11
CA HIS A 207 -17.11 24.61 -1.27
C HIS A 207 -17.67 23.25 -1.66
N THR A 208 -17.80 22.32 -0.72
CA THR A 208 -18.25 20.96 -0.98
C THR A 208 -19.64 20.72 -0.41
N ILE A 209 -20.51 20.06 -1.17
CA ILE A 209 -21.81 19.55 -0.74
C ILE A 209 -21.77 18.03 -0.92
N GLY A 210 -21.71 17.32 0.20
CA GLY A 210 -21.71 15.85 0.24
C GLY A 210 -23.12 15.27 0.07
N PHE A 211 -23.27 14.23 -0.73
CA PHE A 211 -24.51 13.48 -0.88
C PHE A 211 -24.35 12.04 -0.44
N GLY A 212 -25.28 11.54 0.36
CA GLY A 212 -25.26 10.18 0.87
C GLY A 212 -25.29 10.15 2.39
N ARG A 213 -25.22 8.95 2.96
CA ARG A 213 -25.04 8.75 4.40
C ARG A 213 -23.56 8.59 4.70
N GLU A 214 -23.11 9.12 5.84
CA GLU A 214 -21.74 8.90 6.31
C GLU A 214 -21.47 7.41 6.60
N HIS A 215 -22.51 6.69 7.03
CA HIS A 215 -22.45 5.25 7.31
C HIS A 215 -23.70 4.55 6.76
N PRO A 216 -23.57 3.33 6.22
CA PRO A 216 -24.73 2.54 5.81
C PRO A 216 -25.53 2.10 7.05
N ALA A 217 -26.82 1.79 6.86
CA ALA A 217 -27.67 1.41 7.98
C ALA A 217 -27.45 -0.04 8.39
N ARG A 218 -27.34 -0.94 7.41
CA ARG A 218 -27.05 -2.36 7.59
C ARG A 218 -26.19 -2.84 6.43
N ASP A 219 -24.90 -3.02 6.67
CA ASP A 219 -23.97 -3.41 5.61
C ASP A 219 -22.77 -4.15 6.18
N ILE A 220 -22.27 -5.10 5.41
CA ILE A 220 -20.96 -5.72 5.59
C ILE A 220 -20.11 -5.23 4.42
N GLU A 221 -18.83 -4.99 4.66
CA GLU A 221 -17.90 -4.61 3.61
C GLU A 221 -16.58 -5.34 3.84
N ILE A 222 -16.04 -5.96 2.79
CA ILE A 222 -14.66 -6.42 2.78
C ILE A 222 -13.79 -5.23 2.34
N THR A 223 -13.08 -4.64 3.29
CA THR A 223 -12.22 -3.48 3.04
C THR A 223 -10.91 -3.88 2.38
N ASP A 224 -10.33 -5.01 2.80
CA ASP A 224 -9.13 -5.56 2.15
C ASP A 224 -9.02 -7.08 2.34
N ALA A 225 -8.25 -7.71 1.46
CA ALA A 225 -7.81 -9.09 1.62
C ALA A 225 -6.37 -9.22 1.17
N ILE A 226 -5.48 -9.58 2.09
CA ILE A 226 -4.06 -9.77 1.81
C ILE A 226 -3.81 -11.27 1.61
N VAL A 227 -3.30 -11.62 0.42
CA VAL A 227 -2.85 -12.97 0.08
C VAL A 227 -1.45 -12.90 -0.54
N PRO A 228 -0.60 -13.92 -0.36
CA PRO A 228 0.70 -13.97 -1.04
C PRO A 228 0.53 -13.93 -2.56
N ALA A 229 1.25 -13.04 -3.24
CA ALA A 229 1.17 -12.90 -4.70
C ALA A 229 1.73 -14.12 -5.45
N ARG A 230 2.59 -14.92 -4.79
CA ARG A 230 3.23 -16.10 -5.35
C ARG A 230 3.15 -17.26 -4.36
N ALA A 231 3.03 -18.47 -4.90
CA ALA A 231 3.00 -19.69 -4.11
C ALA A 231 3.59 -20.88 -4.88
N LEU A 232 4.02 -21.90 -4.15
CA LEU A 232 4.36 -23.19 -4.74
C LEU A 232 3.13 -24.08 -4.84
N PRO A 233 3.11 -25.06 -5.75
CA PRO A 233 2.01 -26.00 -5.87
C PRO A 233 1.72 -26.73 -4.53
N GLN A 234 0.44 -26.99 -4.30
CA GLN A 234 -0.09 -27.67 -3.11
C GLN A 234 0.27 -27.00 -1.78
N SER A 235 0.66 -25.73 -1.79
CA SER A 235 1.02 -24.99 -0.59
C SER A 235 -0.22 -24.47 0.12
N ARG A 236 -0.15 -24.45 1.46
CA ARG A 236 -1.13 -23.75 2.28
C ARG A 236 -0.77 -22.29 2.35
N LEU A 237 -1.72 -21.42 2.02
CA LEU A 237 -1.60 -19.97 2.11
C LEU A 237 -2.56 -19.44 3.16
N THR A 238 -2.21 -18.30 3.74
CA THR A 238 -3.09 -17.55 4.65
C THR A 238 -3.63 -16.34 3.91
N ALA A 239 -4.95 -16.18 3.89
CA ALA A 239 -5.61 -14.94 3.54
C ALA A 239 -5.94 -14.18 4.82
N LEU A 240 -5.46 -12.94 4.93
CA LEU A 240 -5.87 -12.00 5.96
C LEU A 240 -6.98 -11.14 5.39
N VAL A 241 -8.21 -11.37 5.82
CA VAL A 241 -9.41 -10.69 5.31
C VAL A 241 -9.82 -9.65 6.34
N THR A 242 -9.78 -8.38 5.97
CA THR A 242 -10.27 -7.28 6.79
C THR A 242 -11.67 -6.92 6.35
N LEU A 243 -12.60 -6.94 7.30
CA LEU A 243 -13.99 -6.62 7.10
C LEU A 243 -14.46 -5.59 8.12
N GLN A 244 -15.50 -4.85 7.75
CA GLN A 244 -16.20 -3.90 8.59
C GLN A 244 -17.70 -4.14 8.44
N SER A 245 -18.46 -3.82 9.47
CA SER A 245 -19.93 -3.90 9.41
C SER A 245 -20.59 -2.77 10.16
N TYR A 246 -21.81 -2.43 9.75
CA TYR A 246 -22.70 -1.48 10.42
C TYR A 246 -24.08 -2.10 10.61
N GLY A 247 -24.71 -1.89 11.76
CA GLY A 247 -26.08 -2.34 12.06
C GLY A 247 -26.25 -3.86 12.10
N LEU A 248 -25.14 -4.60 12.19
CA LEU A 248 -25.07 -6.07 12.13
C LEU A 248 -24.21 -6.68 13.25
N SER A 249 -23.77 -5.88 14.23
CA SER A 249 -22.98 -6.33 15.37
C SER A 249 -23.58 -7.57 16.05
N GLY A 250 -22.76 -8.60 16.27
CA GLY A 250 -23.16 -9.88 16.87
C GLY A 250 -23.82 -10.87 15.90
N SER A 251 -24.12 -10.44 14.67
CA SER A 251 -24.60 -11.36 13.62
C SER A 251 -23.46 -12.27 13.15
N LYS A 252 -23.82 -13.45 12.64
CA LYS A 252 -22.88 -14.38 12.03
C LYS A 252 -22.93 -14.26 10.51
N THR A 253 -21.77 -14.21 9.88
CA THR A 253 -21.59 -14.39 8.44
C THR A 253 -20.55 -15.48 8.21
N LYS A 254 -20.50 -16.01 6.99
CA LYS A 254 -19.51 -17.00 6.58
C LYS A 254 -18.55 -16.36 5.58
N LEU A 255 -17.27 -16.33 5.93
CA LEU A 255 -16.21 -15.97 5.01
C LEU A 255 -15.83 -17.18 4.16
N VAL A 256 -15.75 -16.99 2.85
CA VAL A 256 -15.47 -18.05 1.88
C VAL A 256 -14.38 -17.58 0.91
N ILE A 257 -13.45 -18.46 0.60
CA ILE A 257 -12.46 -18.26 -0.47
C ILE A 257 -12.76 -19.24 -1.59
N ARG A 258 -12.94 -18.75 -2.82
CA ARG A 258 -13.26 -19.54 -4.01
C ARG A 258 -12.21 -19.36 -5.10
N ASP A 259 -11.91 -20.45 -5.81
CA ASP A 259 -11.19 -20.46 -7.09
C ASP A 259 -12.19 -20.93 -8.16
N GLY A 260 -12.78 -19.96 -8.88
CA GLY A 260 -13.93 -20.20 -9.74
C GLY A 260 -15.13 -20.78 -8.97
N ALA A 261 -15.62 -21.95 -9.39
CA ALA A 261 -16.74 -22.61 -8.71
C ALA A 261 -16.33 -23.41 -7.46
N LYS A 262 -15.02 -23.58 -7.19
CA LYS A 262 -14.52 -24.42 -6.10
C LYS A 262 -14.29 -23.59 -4.84
N THR A 263 -15.00 -23.91 -3.76
CA THR A 263 -14.68 -23.40 -2.42
C THR A 263 -13.38 -24.02 -1.91
N LEU A 264 -12.39 -23.19 -1.62
CA LEU A 264 -11.09 -23.60 -1.07
C LEU A 264 -11.09 -23.63 0.46
N ALA A 265 -11.73 -22.66 1.10
CA ALA A 265 -11.88 -22.58 2.54
C ALA A 265 -13.17 -21.82 2.91
N SER A 266 -13.67 -22.09 4.11
CA SER A 266 -14.84 -21.44 4.67
C SER A 266 -14.70 -21.34 6.18
N GLN A 267 -15.07 -20.20 6.75
CA GLN A 267 -15.03 -19.96 8.19
C GLN A 267 -16.24 -19.14 8.63
N ASP A 268 -16.91 -19.58 9.69
CA ASP A 268 -17.97 -18.79 10.31
C ASP A 268 -17.36 -17.69 11.18
N VAL A 269 -17.81 -16.46 10.99
CA VAL A 269 -17.30 -15.27 11.65
C VAL A 269 -18.45 -14.54 12.32
N THR A 270 -18.22 -14.09 13.55
CA THR A 270 -19.17 -13.20 14.25
C THR A 270 -18.70 -11.77 14.07
N LEU A 271 -19.58 -10.92 13.55
CA LEU A 271 -19.30 -9.52 13.28
C LEU A 271 -19.14 -8.74 14.59
N LYS A 272 -18.05 -7.98 14.68
CA LYS A 272 -17.76 -7.09 15.82
C LYS A 272 -18.67 -5.84 15.80
N GLY A 273 -18.40 -4.91 16.72
CA GLY A 273 -19.18 -3.67 16.84
C GLY A 273 -19.13 -2.82 15.58
N ASP A 274 -20.09 -1.90 15.46
CA ASP A 274 -20.26 -1.06 14.28
C ASP A 274 -19.00 -0.24 13.98
N GLY A 275 -18.56 -0.29 12.73
CA GLY A 275 -17.40 0.43 12.23
C GLY A 275 -16.03 -0.10 12.70
N VAL A 276 -15.98 -1.22 13.43
CA VAL A 276 -14.72 -1.82 13.87
C VAL A 276 -14.10 -2.64 12.74
N LEU A 277 -12.86 -2.32 12.36
CA LEU A 277 -12.08 -3.14 11.45
C LEU A 277 -11.73 -4.49 12.12
N GLN A 278 -12.25 -5.56 11.56
CA GLN A 278 -12.05 -6.93 12.00
C GLN A 278 -11.21 -7.67 10.98
N THR A 279 -10.07 -8.24 11.38
CA THR A 279 -9.24 -9.06 10.51
C THR A 279 -9.35 -10.52 10.90
N GLU A 280 -9.69 -11.37 9.93
CA GLU A 280 -9.82 -12.82 10.07
C GLU A 280 -8.80 -13.52 9.19
N SER A 281 -8.22 -14.60 9.69
CA SER A 281 -7.17 -15.37 9.00
C SER A 281 -7.73 -16.71 8.52
N LEU A 282 -7.83 -16.88 7.20
CA LEU A 282 -8.29 -18.12 6.59
C LEU A 282 -7.12 -18.85 5.92
N VAL A 283 -6.88 -20.11 6.30
CA VAL A 283 -5.86 -20.95 5.68
C VAL A 283 -6.50 -21.82 4.60
N PHE A 284 -5.90 -21.88 3.41
CA PHE A 284 -6.41 -22.66 2.28
C PHE A 284 -5.27 -23.23 1.43
N ASN A 285 -5.54 -24.28 0.64
CA ASN A 285 -4.57 -24.86 -0.28
C ASN A 285 -4.68 -24.20 -1.68
N CYS A 286 -3.58 -23.67 -2.21
CA CYS A 286 -3.55 -23.00 -3.52
C CYS A 286 -3.71 -23.94 -4.73
N GLY A 287 -3.55 -25.25 -4.52
CA GLY A 287 -3.76 -26.26 -5.55
C GLY A 287 -2.62 -26.38 -6.56
N ARG A 288 -2.94 -26.68 -7.82
CA ARG A 288 -1.94 -26.89 -8.88
C ARG A 288 -1.38 -25.56 -9.41
N ALA A 289 -0.24 -25.65 -10.09
CA ALA A 289 0.41 -24.52 -10.75
C ALA A 289 -0.52 -23.80 -11.75
N GLY A 290 -0.29 -22.50 -11.89
CA GLY A 290 -1.05 -21.57 -12.75
C GLY A 290 -1.52 -20.33 -11.99
N PRO A 291 -1.92 -19.28 -12.73
CA PRO A 291 -2.54 -18.11 -12.14
C PRO A 291 -3.89 -18.47 -11.52
N LYS A 292 -4.14 -17.99 -10.31
CA LYS A 292 -5.36 -18.20 -9.54
C LYS A 292 -6.06 -16.87 -9.28
N SER A 293 -7.34 -16.80 -9.61
CA SER A 293 -8.21 -15.67 -9.28
C SER A 293 -9.06 -16.07 -8.09
N LEU A 294 -8.64 -15.66 -6.91
CA LEU A 294 -9.30 -15.97 -5.66
C LEU A 294 -10.39 -14.94 -5.38
N GLU A 295 -11.64 -15.37 -5.34
CA GLU A 295 -12.75 -14.57 -4.83
C GLU A 295 -12.85 -14.81 -3.32
N ILE A 296 -12.63 -13.75 -2.55
CA ILE A 296 -12.88 -13.72 -1.11
C ILE A 296 -14.23 -13.05 -0.91
N ALA A 297 -15.17 -13.72 -0.25
CA ALA A 297 -16.52 -13.19 -0.05
C ALA A 297 -17.05 -13.47 1.36
N ALA A 298 -17.80 -12.52 1.89
CA ALA A 298 -18.68 -12.70 3.03
C ALA A 298 -20.08 -13.06 2.51
N GLU A 299 -20.71 -14.11 3.06
CA GLU A 299 -22.09 -14.44 2.70
C GLU A 299 -23.03 -13.30 3.14
N PRO A 300 -23.87 -12.77 2.23
CA PRO A 300 -24.77 -11.66 2.54
C PRO A 300 -25.73 -11.98 3.69
N VAL A 301 -25.98 -10.99 4.53
CA VAL A 301 -26.95 -11.09 5.64
C VAL A 301 -28.27 -10.45 5.22
N SER A 302 -29.40 -10.98 5.70
CA SER A 302 -30.72 -10.50 5.31
C SER A 302 -30.94 -9.01 5.64
N GLY A 303 -31.38 -8.25 4.64
CA GLY A 303 -31.68 -6.82 4.73
C GLY A 303 -30.45 -5.91 4.78
N GLU A 304 -29.38 -6.34 4.11
CA GLU A 304 -28.17 -5.57 3.81
C GLU A 304 -28.39 -4.57 2.67
N ASP A 305 -27.77 -3.39 2.79
CA ASP A 305 -27.88 -2.27 1.86
C ASP A 305 -27.13 -2.55 0.54
N ASN A 306 -25.92 -3.10 0.59
CA ASN A 306 -25.11 -3.36 -0.60
C ASN A 306 -24.37 -4.72 -0.56
N PRO A 307 -24.94 -5.82 -1.10
CA PRO A 307 -24.23 -7.10 -1.12
C PRO A 307 -23.06 -7.18 -2.13
N LEU A 308 -22.76 -6.11 -2.88
CA LEU A 308 -21.70 -6.12 -3.90
C LEU A 308 -20.30 -5.88 -3.34
N ASN A 309 -20.17 -5.11 -2.25
CA ASN A 309 -18.90 -4.81 -1.56
C ASN A 309 -18.47 -5.93 -0.59
N ASN A 310 -19.29 -6.97 -0.45
CA ASN A 310 -18.99 -8.19 0.30
C ASN A 310 -18.01 -9.14 -0.36
N ARG A 311 -17.46 -8.78 -1.52
CA ARG A 311 -16.53 -9.64 -2.25
C ARG A 311 -15.38 -8.84 -2.82
N LEU A 312 -14.22 -9.48 -2.81
CA LEU A 312 -12.99 -8.94 -3.33
C LEU A 312 -12.23 -10.02 -4.07
N THR A 313 -11.65 -9.67 -5.21
CA THR A 313 -10.81 -10.60 -5.97
C THR A 313 -9.34 -10.31 -5.70
N ARG A 314 -8.55 -11.38 -5.53
CA ARG A 314 -7.09 -11.31 -5.43
C ARG A 314 -6.45 -12.35 -6.34
N LEU A 315 -5.32 -11.97 -6.94
CA LEU A 315 -4.56 -12.85 -7.83
C LEU A 315 -3.41 -13.50 -7.05
N VAL A 316 -3.24 -14.79 -7.26
CA VAL A 316 -2.09 -15.58 -6.76
C VAL A 316 -1.48 -16.35 -7.91
N ASN A 317 -0.19 -16.14 -8.19
CA ASN A 317 0.52 -16.94 -9.17
C ASN A 317 1.12 -18.19 -8.51
N VAL A 318 0.57 -19.36 -8.81
CA VAL A 318 1.15 -20.64 -8.35
C VAL A 318 2.22 -21.07 -9.34
N GLU A 319 3.48 -20.85 -9.01
CA GLU A 319 4.60 -21.02 -9.94
C GLU A 319 4.85 -22.49 -10.24
N ALA A 320 4.98 -22.87 -11.51
CA ALA A 320 5.30 -24.23 -11.94
C ALA A 320 6.79 -24.61 -11.75
N ARG A 321 7.50 -23.95 -10.84
CA ARG A 321 8.92 -24.21 -10.57
C ARG A 321 9.08 -25.30 -9.50
N LYS A 322 10.15 -26.09 -9.62
CA LYS A 322 10.54 -27.10 -8.64
C LYS A 322 11.77 -26.62 -7.87
N PRO A 323 11.60 -25.91 -6.74
CA PRO A 323 12.73 -25.45 -5.96
C PRO A 323 13.56 -26.62 -5.42
N ARG A 324 14.86 -26.38 -5.27
CA ARG A 324 15.87 -27.35 -4.86
C ARG A 324 16.41 -26.95 -3.49
N ILE A 325 16.48 -27.90 -2.56
CA ILE A 325 17.07 -27.74 -1.24
C ILE A 325 18.33 -28.60 -1.17
N LEU A 326 19.45 -27.99 -0.75
CA LEU A 326 20.66 -28.71 -0.41
C LEU A 326 20.61 -29.10 1.07
N TYR A 327 20.64 -30.39 1.37
CA TYR A 327 20.78 -30.91 2.74
C TYR A 327 22.22 -31.37 2.93
N PHE A 328 22.92 -30.79 3.90
CA PHE A 328 24.29 -31.16 4.23
C PHE A 328 24.34 -31.71 5.65
N ASP A 329 24.67 -33.00 5.76
CA ASP A 329 24.79 -33.73 7.02
C ASP A 329 26.24 -34.06 7.34
N GLY A 330 26.65 -33.81 8.57
CA GLY A 330 28.01 -34.08 9.04
C GLY A 330 28.22 -35.52 9.47
N GLU A 331 27.15 -36.30 9.64
CA GLU A 331 27.23 -37.74 9.89
C GLU A 331 25.94 -38.48 9.50
N PRO A 332 25.96 -39.80 9.29
CA PRO A 332 24.73 -40.52 8.96
C PRO A 332 23.77 -40.59 10.16
N GLN A 333 22.63 -39.90 10.10
CA GLN A 333 21.57 -39.95 11.11
C GLN A 333 20.23 -40.44 10.54
N TYR A 334 19.31 -40.82 11.44
CA TYR A 334 17.94 -41.20 11.05
C TYR A 334 17.15 -40.01 10.50
N GLU A 335 17.41 -38.80 11.00
CA GLU A 335 16.67 -37.58 10.66
C GLU A 335 16.59 -37.36 9.14
N TYR A 336 17.74 -37.31 8.45
CA TYR A 336 17.80 -37.16 7.00
C TYR A 336 16.93 -38.18 6.23
N LYS A 337 16.97 -39.46 6.66
CA LYS A 337 16.16 -40.53 6.03
C LYS A 337 14.66 -40.23 6.14
N PHE A 338 14.17 -39.82 7.31
CA PHE A 338 12.74 -39.56 7.52
C PHE A 338 12.29 -38.25 6.91
N ILE A 339 13.16 -37.23 6.89
CA ILE A 339 12.95 -35.98 6.17
C ILE A 339 12.78 -36.23 4.68
N ARG A 340 13.68 -37.02 4.08
CA ARG A 340 13.58 -37.35 2.65
C ARG A 340 12.28 -38.11 2.34
N ARG A 341 11.91 -39.07 3.21
CA ARG A 341 10.67 -39.85 3.08
C ARG A 341 9.41 -38.99 3.22
N ALA A 342 9.46 -37.89 3.99
CA ALA A 342 8.35 -36.93 4.08
C ALA A 342 8.03 -36.24 2.73
N MET A 343 8.96 -36.27 1.78
CA MET A 343 8.82 -35.68 0.45
C MET A 343 8.41 -36.66 -0.65
N ASP A 344 8.30 -37.96 -0.34
CA ASP A 344 7.90 -38.98 -1.33
C ASP A 344 6.52 -38.65 -1.94
N ASP A 345 5.59 -38.15 -1.11
CA ASP A 345 4.24 -37.72 -1.52
C ASP A 345 4.19 -36.29 -2.09
N ASN A 346 5.31 -35.55 -2.13
CA ASN A 346 5.35 -34.15 -2.55
C ASN A 346 6.56 -33.84 -3.46
N PRO A 347 6.50 -34.24 -4.75
CA PRO A 347 7.63 -34.12 -5.69
C PRO A 347 7.83 -32.69 -6.24
N ASP A 348 7.16 -31.70 -5.65
CA ASP A 348 7.24 -30.29 -6.08
C ASP A 348 8.50 -29.60 -5.54
N ILE A 349 9.14 -30.14 -4.49
CA ILE A 349 10.42 -29.67 -3.96
C ILE A 349 11.45 -30.80 -4.07
N VAL A 350 12.61 -30.49 -4.63
CA VAL A 350 13.71 -31.44 -4.83
C VAL A 350 14.70 -31.31 -3.67
N VAL A 351 15.03 -32.42 -3.02
CA VAL A 351 16.03 -32.46 -1.94
C VAL A 351 17.30 -33.14 -2.46
N PHE A 352 18.40 -32.39 -2.52
CA PHE A 352 19.73 -32.91 -2.81
C PHE A 352 20.47 -33.12 -1.48
N GLY A 353 20.69 -34.36 -1.08
CA GLY A 353 21.42 -34.69 0.14
C GLY A 353 22.91 -34.90 -0.10
N MET A 354 23.71 -34.41 0.83
CA MET A 354 25.14 -34.66 0.97
C MET A 354 25.39 -35.12 2.40
N VAL A 355 25.66 -36.40 2.60
CA VAL A 355 25.85 -37.00 3.93
C VAL A 355 27.30 -37.42 4.07
N ARG A 356 28.03 -36.82 5.02
CA ARG A 356 29.41 -37.20 5.32
C ARG A 356 29.42 -38.58 5.98
N THR A 357 29.90 -39.60 5.26
CA THR A 357 29.97 -40.99 5.76
C THR A 357 31.30 -41.29 6.46
N THR A 358 32.37 -40.64 6.01
CA THR A 358 33.69 -40.60 6.68
C THR A 358 34.29 -39.20 6.47
N GLN A 359 35.43 -38.90 7.10
CA GLN A 359 36.10 -37.60 6.96
C GLN A 359 36.32 -37.16 5.50
N ASN A 360 36.60 -38.11 4.60
CA ASN A 360 36.92 -37.83 3.19
C ASN A 360 35.88 -38.39 2.20
N LYS A 361 34.71 -38.84 2.67
CA LYS A 361 33.68 -39.42 1.80
C LYS A 361 32.31 -38.83 2.10
N ILE A 362 31.71 -38.27 1.06
CA ILE A 362 30.36 -37.72 1.08
C ILE A 362 29.48 -38.57 0.16
N LEU A 363 28.40 -39.10 0.72
CA LEU A 363 27.33 -39.74 -0.03
C LEU A 363 26.42 -38.66 -0.60
N ARG A 364 26.28 -38.61 -1.93
CA ARG A 364 25.38 -37.68 -2.64
C ARG A 364 24.10 -38.41 -3.03
N GLN A 365 22.95 -37.85 -2.65
CA GLN A 365 21.63 -38.47 -2.87
C GLN A 365 20.62 -37.42 -3.34
N ALA A 366 20.39 -37.38 -4.65
CA ALA A 366 19.44 -36.43 -5.27
C ALA A 366 18.20 -37.12 -5.85
N CYS A 367 18.39 -38.26 -6.52
CA CYS A 367 17.28 -39.00 -7.12
C CYS A 367 16.36 -39.55 -6.03
N PRO A 368 15.03 -39.53 -6.17
CA PRO A 368 14.08 -40.03 -5.17
C PRO A 368 14.12 -41.55 -5.02
N ASP A 369 14.46 -42.28 -6.08
CA ASP A 369 14.60 -43.74 -6.07
C ASP A 369 15.77 -44.17 -5.15
N PRO A 370 15.54 -45.08 -4.19
CA PRO A 370 16.60 -45.69 -3.39
C PRO A 370 17.68 -46.39 -4.22
N ALA A 371 17.36 -46.87 -5.43
CA ALA A 371 18.30 -47.50 -6.36
C ALA A 371 19.22 -46.50 -7.08
N GLY A 372 19.03 -45.19 -6.86
CA GLY A 372 19.83 -44.13 -7.47
C GLY A 372 19.37 -43.70 -8.87
N SER A 373 18.29 -44.28 -9.40
CA SER A 373 17.68 -43.86 -10.66
C SER A 373 16.88 -42.57 -10.52
N CYS A 374 17.19 -41.56 -11.32
CA CYS A 374 16.37 -40.36 -11.42
C CYS A 374 15.24 -40.56 -12.44
N PRO A 375 14.00 -40.13 -12.15
CA PRO A 375 12.94 -40.05 -13.15
C PRO A 375 13.38 -39.22 -14.36
N PRO A 376 12.88 -39.50 -15.57
CA PRO A 376 13.16 -38.67 -16.75
C PRO A 376 12.84 -37.19 -16.49
N GLY A 377 13.76 -36.29 -16.84
CA GLY A 377 13.61 -34.84 -16.63
C GLY A 377 13.81 -34.36 -15.19
N PHE A 378 14.26 -35.22 -14.28
CA PHE A 378 14.62 -34.79 -12.92
C PHE A 378 15.88 -33.91 -12.94
N PRO A 379 15.91 -32.77 -12.21
CA PRO A 379 17.02 -31.82 -12.24
C PRO A 379 18.20 -32.31 -11.40
N PHE A 380 18.91 -33.33 -11.89
CA PHE A 380 20.11 -33.90 -11.28
C PHE A 380 21.24 -34.01 -12.32
N ASP A 381 22.39 -33.45 -11.96
CA ASP A 381 23.64 -33.60 -12.69
C ASP A 381 24.58 -34.50 -11.86
N PRO A 382 25.05 -35.65 -12.39
CA PRO A 382 25.96 -36.55 -11.68
C PRO A 382 27.27 -35.91 -11.20
N HIS A 383 27.73 -34.83 -11.85
CA HIS A 383 28.93 -34.09 -11.50
C HIS A 383 28.67 -32.93 -10.52
N GLU A 384 27.41 -32.67 -10.17
CA GLU A 384 27.05 -31.61 -9.24
C GLU A 384 27.62 -31.88 -7.85
N LEU A 385 28.43 -30.94 -7.37
CA LEU A 385 29.08 -30.99 -6.05
C LEU A 385 29.91 -32.27 -5.84
N GLU A 386 30.51 -32.82 -6.91
CA GLU A 386 31.32 -34.05 -6.80
C GLU A 386 32.58 -33.88 -5.94
N ASP A 387 33.15 -32.67 -5.92
CA ASP A 387 34.33 -32.30 -5.12
C ASP A 387 34.00 -31.93 -3.66
N GLY A 388 32.72 -31.99 -3.25
CA GLY A 388 32.26 -31.65 -1.91
C GLY A 388 31.38 -30.40 -1.85
N PHE A 389 31.29 -29.78 -0.67
CA PHE A 389 30.40 -28.64 -0.45
C PHE A 389 30.76 -27.47 -1.38
N ALA A 390 29.74 -26.74 -1.84
CA ALA A 390 29.88 -25.67 -2.82
C ALA A 390 31.00 -24.68 -2.45
N SER A 391 31.87 -24.39 -3.40
CA SER A 391 32.98 -23.43 -3.23
C SER A 391 32.79 -22.14 -4.02
N LYS A 392 31.78 -22.10 -4.89
CA LYS A 392 31.45 -20.95 -5.75
C LYS A 392 29.97 -20.59 -5.71
N PRO A 393 29.60 -19.30 -5.91
CA PRO A 393 28.21 -18.86 -6.00
C PRO A 393 27.37 -19.67 -6.99
N GLU A 394 27.89 -19.97 -8.18
CA GLU A 394 27.12 -20.65 -9.23
C GLU A 394 26.78 -22.11 -8.88
N GLN A 395 27.47 -22.68 -7.89
CA GLN A 395 27.16 -24.01 -7.36
C GLN A 395 26.05 -23.94 -6.32
N LEU A 396 26.16 -23.04 -5.33
CA LEU A 396 25.18 -22.94 -4.23
C LEU A 396 23.89 -22.22 -4.66
N PHE A 397 23.98 -21.22 -5.53
CA PHE A 397 22.85 -20.34 -5.86
C PHE A 397 21.82 -20.99 -6.80
N LYS A 398 22.13 -22.19 -7.33
CA LYS A 398 21.16 -23.06 -8.00
C LYS A 398 20.07 -23.57 -7.04
N PHE A 399 20.37 -23.64 -5.74
CA PHE A 399 19.43 -24.03 -4.70
C PHE A 399 18.62 -22.83 -4.22
N GLN A 400 17.48 -23.09 -3.61
CA GLN A 400 16.61 -22.11 -2.96
C GLN A 400 16.61 -22.29 -1.43
N GLY A 401 16.95 -23.48 -0.94
CA GLY A 401 17.13 -23.74 0.48
C GLY A 401 18.43 -24.48 0.78
N LEU A 402 18.97 -24.30 1.99
CA LEU A 402 20.11 -25.02 2.53
C LEU A 402 19.76 -25.49 3.96
N ILE A 403 20.02 -26.75 4.24
CA ILE A 403 19.86 -27.35 5.57
C ILE A 403 21.21 -27.86 6.01
N ILE A 404 21.64 -27.42 7.20
CA ILE A 404 22.90 -27.84 7.81
C ILE A 404 22.56 -28.64 9.06
N ASP A 405 22.92 -29.92 9.04
CA ASP A 405 22.67 -30.86 10.13
C ASP A 405 23.97 -31.45 10.66
N ASN A 406 24.14 -31.39 11.97
CA ASN A 406 25.25 -31.97 12.71
C ASN A 406 26.65 -31.76 12.09
N VAL A 407 26.96 -30.52 11.71
CA VAL A 407 28.24 -30.13 11.06
C VAL A 407 28.90 -29.03 11.88
N GLU A 408 30.18 -29.22 12.21
CA GLU A 408 30.96 -28.21 12.94
C GLU A 408 31.17 -26.95 12.09
N ALA A 409 31.10 -25.76 12.68
CA ALA A 409 31.28 -24.51 11.94
C ALA A 409 32.64 -24.43 11.22
N GLY A 410 33.67 -25.02 11.84
CA GLY A 410 35.02 -25.10 11.28
C GLY A 410 35.18 -26.05 10.08
N TYR A 411 34.15 -26.83 9.74
CA TYR A 411 34.14 -27.62 8.49
C TYR A 411 34.13 -26.71 7.26
N PHE A 412 33.35 -25.62 7.33
CA PHE A 412 33.25 -24.65 6.24
C PHE A 412 34.46 -23.72 6.27
N THR A 413 35.17 -23.65 5.15
CA THR A 413 36.23 -22.65 4.94
C THR A 413 35.67 -21.23 5.06
N PRO A 414 36.49 -20.21 5.37
CA PRO A 414 36.00 -18.82 5.44
C PRO A 414 35.25 -18.36 4.18
N THR A 415 35.72 -18.78 3.00
CA THR A 415 35.04 -18.52 1.72
C THR A 415 33.67 -19.19 1.63
N GLN A 416 33.53 -20.43 2.12
CA GLN A 416 32.25 -21.13 2.16
C GLN A 416 31.29 -20.51 3.18
N GLN A 417 31.79 -20.02 4.33
CA GLN A 417 30.97 -19.29 5.29
C GLN A 417 30.42 -18.00 4.69
N GLN A 418 31.25 -17.25 3.95
CA GLN A 418 30.80 -16.08 3.19
C GLN A 418 29.78 -16.45 2.12
N LEU A 419 29.99 -17.57 1.43
CA LEU A 419 29.08 -18.05 0.41
C LEU A 419 27.70 -18.44 0.99
N ILE A 420 27.67 -19.05 2.18
CA ILE A 420 26.42 -19.36 2.91
C ILE A 420 25.74 -18.06 3.37
N HIS A 421 26.51 -17.08 3.82
CA HIS A 421 25.99 -15.75 4.18
C HIS A 421 25.35 -15.05 2.96
N ASP A 422 26.09 -14.94 1.85
CA ASP A 422 25.59 -14.37 0.59
C ASP A 422 24.39 -15.15 0.02
N PHE A 423 24.31 -16.46 0.27
CA PHE A 423 23.19 -17.30 -0.15
C PHE A 423 21.87 -16.84 0.49
N VAL A 424 21.90 -16.42 1.74
CA VAL A 424 20.74 -15.86 2.44
C VAL A 424 20.54 -14.40 2.06
N ASP A 425 21.58 -13.58 2.24
CA ASP A 425 21.48 -12.13 2.12
C ASP A 425 21.22 -11.65 0.69
N ARG A 426 22.11 -12.02 -0.25
CA ARG A 426 22.06 -11.57 -1.64
C ARG A 426 21.14 -12.42 -2.51
N ARG A 427 21.28 -13.74 -2.43
CA ARG A 427 20.52 -14.70 -3.24
C ARG A 427 19.08 -14.86 -2.77
N GLY A 428 18.80 -14.62 -1.49
CA GLY A 428 17.46 -14.73 -0.91
C GLY A 428 17.01 -16.17 -0.63
N GLY A 429 17.96 -17.10 -0.45
CA GLY A 429 17.68 -18.48 -0.07
C GLY A 429 17.33 -18.62 1.41
N GLY A 430 16.67 -19.72 1.77
CA GLY A 430 16.39 -20.07 3.16
C GLY A 430 17.47 -20.99 3.74
N VAL A 431 17.92 -20.72 4.98
CA VAL A 431 18.84 -21.63 5.71
C VAL A 431 18.19 -22.17 6.97
N LEU A 432 18.27 -23.49 7.17
CA LEU A 432 17.88 -24.17 8.41
C LEU A 432 19.11 -24.80 9.08
N PHE A 433 19.32 -24.46 10.35
CA PHE A 433 20.31 -25.14 11.20
C PHE A 433 19.59 -26.13 12.13
N LEU A 434 20.00 -27.40 12.09
CA LEU A 434 19.49 -28.43 12.99
C LEU A 434 20.39 -28.60 14.20
N GLY A 435 19.76 -28.80 15.36
CA GLY A 435 20.43 -29.09 16.62
C GLY A 435 21.05 -30.49 16.60
N GLY A 436 22.24 -30.63 17.17
CA GLY A 436 23.04 -31.85 17.08
C GLY A 436 24.36 -31.72 17.83
N ARG A 437 25.02 -32.86 18.08
CA ARG A 437 26.28 -32.93 18.84
C ARG A 437 27.43 -32.11 18.24
N ALA A 438 27.40 -31.89 16.92
CA ALA A 438 28.36 -31.09 16.17
C ALA A 438 27.76 -29.77 15.64
N SER A 439 26.55 -29.41 16.06
CA SER A 439 25.84 -28.20 15.61
C SER A 439 25.81 -27.10 16.66
N LEU A 440 25.43 -25.90 16.23
CA LEU A 440 25.14 -24.74 17.10
C LEU A 440 26.29 -24.48 18.09
N SER A 441 26.02 -24.28 19.38
CA SER A 441 27.05 -23.93 20.38
C SER A 441 28.14 -25.00 20.51
N ASP A 442 27.74 -26.28 20.47
CA ASP A 442 28.66 -27.41 20.59
C ASP A 442 29.53 -27.58 19.32
N GLY A 443 28.98 -27.20 18.16
CA GLY A 443 29.64 -27.11 16.86
C GLY A 443 30.53 -25.88 16.67
N GLY A 444 30.58 -24.97 17.63
CA GLY A 444 31.43 -23.77 17.60
C GLY A 444 30.92 -22.64 16.72
N TYR A 445 29.63 -22.59 16.40
CA TYR A 445 29.04 -21.56 15.53
C TYR A 445 29.15 -20.15 16.11
N GLN A 446 29.15 -20.00 17.43
CA GLN A 446 29.41 -18.72 18.12
C GLN A 446 30.79 -18.11 17.80
N ASN A 447 31.73 -18.92 17.28
CA ASN A 447 33.06 -18.47 16.88
C ASN A 447 33.18 -18.24 15.35
N ALA A 448 32.10 -18.47 14.59
CA ALA A 448 32.05 -18.29 13.13
C ALA A 448 31.10 -17.13 12.80
N PRO A 449 31.58 -15.87 12.79
CA PRO A 449 30.73 -14.68 12.79
C PRO A 449 29.75 -14.62 11.63
N LEU A 450 30.16 -15.03 10.43
CA LEU A 450 29.29 -15.05 9.25
C LEU A 450 28.12 -16.03 9.38
N LEU A 451 28.34 -17.21 9.97
CA LEU A 451 27.28 -18.19 10.19
C LEU A 451 26.44 -17.83 11.42
N TYR A 452 27.07 -17.31 12.48
CA TYR A 452 26.39 -16.85 13.69
C TYR A 452 25.42 -15.71 13.42
N ASP A 453 25.78 -14.81 12.50
CA ASP A 453 24.91 -13.68 12.15
C ASP A 453 23.59 -14.14 11.50
N LEU A 454 23.62 -15.24 10.74
CA LEU A 454 22.42 -15.85 10.16
C LEU A 454 21.50 -16.52 11.19
N MET A 455 22.01 -16.89 12.36
CA MET A 455 21.20 -17.63 13.33
C MET A 455 20.20 -16.71 14.04
N PRO A 456 18.92 -17.08 14.17
CA PRO A 456 17.89 -16.26 14.82
C PRO A 456 17.97 -16.22 16.35
N VAL A 457 19.09 -16.69 16.92
CA VAL A 457 19.30 -16.90 18.35
C VAL A 457 20.71 -16.51 18.73
N LYS A 458 20.88 -16.10 19.98
CA LYS A 458 22.18 -15.84 20.61
C LYS A 458 22.64 -17.09 21.33
N LEU A 459 23.42 -17.89 20.62
CA LEU A 459 23.96 -19.15 21.15
C LEU A 459 24.77 -18.94 22.45
N PRO A 460 24.65 -19.84 23.43
CA PRO A 460 25.53 -19.91 24.58
C PRO A 460 27.01 -20.00 24.19
N SER A 461 27.90 -19.46 25.02
CA SER A 461 29.35 -19.48 24.78
C SER A 461 30.01 -20.83 25.10
N GLY A 462 29.37 -21.67 25.92
CA GLY A 462 29.88 -22.96 26.38
C GLY A 462 29.54 -24.14 25.45
N LYS A 463 30.11 -25.31 25.78
CA LYS A 463 29.76 -26.62 25.22
C LYS A 463 28.86 -27.40 26.18
N GLY A 464 28.30 -28.51 25.71
CA GLY A 464 27.41 -29.37 26.51
C GLY A 464 25.97 -28.88 26.48
N THR A 465 25.61 -28.12 25.45
CA THR A 465 24.27 -27.59 25.21
C THR A 465 23.35 -28.62 24.56
N PHE A 466 23.91 -29.68 23.97
CA PHE A 466 23.13 -30.76 23.36
C PHE A 466 22.77 -31.83 24.40
N HIS A 467 21.47 -31.99 24.64
CA HIS A 467 20.91 -32.97 25.56
C HIS A 467 20.31 -34.13 24.76
N GLN A 468 20.78 -35.34 25.03
CA GLN A 468 20.34 -36.57 24.37
C GLN A 468 19.78 -37.55 25.40
N MET A 469 18.84 -38.41 24.99
CA MET A 469 18.11 -39.33 25.89
C MET A 469 17.24 -38.59 26.91
N ASP A 470 16.91 -37.34 26.62
CA ASP A 470 15.95 -36.53 27.38
C ASP A 470 14.65 -36.45 26.57
N PHE A 471 13.65 -37.21 27.00
CA PHE A 471 12.35 -37.27 26.31
C PHE A 471 11.50 -36.07 26.70
N THR A 472 11.56 -35.04 25.87
CA THR A 472 11.03 -33.71 26.17
C THR A 472 9.74 -33.43 25.38
N PRO A 473 8.66 -32.96 26.03
CA PRO A 473 7.49 -32.46 25.33
C PRO A 473 7.80 -31.18 24.55
N VAL A 474 7.08 -31.00 23.44
CA VAL A 474 7.17 -29.79 22.61
C VAL A 474 5.90 -28.98 22.78
N GLU A 475 6.05 -27.68 22.97
CA GLU A 475 4.96 -26.76 23.26
C GLU A 475 4.86 -25.68 22.19
N LEU A 476 3.63 -25.39 21.74
CA LEU A 476 3.35 -24.26 20.85
C LEU A 476 3.40 -22.94 21.61
N THR A 477 4.16 -21.98 21.08
CA THR A 477 4.10 -20.58 21.53
C THR A 477 2.84 -19.89 21.00
N GLY A 478 2.54 -18.68 21.47
CA GLY A 478 1.47 -17.84 20.91
C GLY A 478 1.62 -17.66 19.39
N SER A 479 2.80 -17.22 18.95
CA SER A 479 3.12 -17.06 17.53
C SER A 479 3.07 -18.38 16.74
N GLY A 480 3.49 -19.50 17.35
CA GLY A 480 3.38 -20.83 16.76
C GLY A 480 1.93 -21.28 16.54
N ARG A 481 0.97 -20.82 17.34
CA ARG A 481 -0.45 -21.15 17.13
C ARG A 481 -1.04 -20.51 15.88
N GLU A 482 -0.48 -19.39 15.43
CA GLU A 482 -0.94 -18.61 14.28
C GLU A 482 -0.12 -18.91 13.01
N ASN A 483 1.14 -19.30 13.17
CA ASN A 483 2.06 -19.53 12.06
C ASN A 483 1.70 -20.78 11.22
N ILE A 484 1.89 -20.67 9.90
CA ILE A 484 1.61 -21.77 8.96
C ILE A 484 2.59 -22.94 9.09
N LEU A 485 3.82 -22.70 9.56
CA LEU A 485 4.87 -23.71 9.70
C LEU A 485 4.52 -24.76 10.76
N THR A 486 3.71 -24.37 11.74
CA THR A 486 3.26 -25.20 12.86
C THR A 486 1.77 -25.58 12.74
N ARG A 487 1.21 -25.50 11.52
CA ARG A 487 -0.21 -25.78 11.24
C ARG A 487 -0.41 -27.23 10.77
N LEU A 488 -0.47 -28.17 11.71
CA LEU A 488 -0.75 -29.58 11.45
C LEU A 488 -2.22 -29.85 11.06
N ASP A 489 -3.16 -29.15 11.70
CA ASP A 489 -4.61 -29.16 11.39
C ASP A 489 -5.06 -27.76 10.91
N GLU A 490 -6.07 -27.70 10.04
CA GLU A 490 -6.61 -26.42 9.52
C GLU A 490 -7.36 -25.64 10.60
N ASN A 491 -8.05 -26.32 11.52
CA ASN A 491 -8.71 -25.66 12.63
C ASN A 491 -7.67 -25.32 13.73
N PRO A 492 -7.56 -24.05 14.18
CA PRO A 492 -6.57 -23.64 15.17
C PRO A 492 -6.64 -24.39 16.50
N GLU A 493 -7.83 -24.68 17.01
CA GLU A 493 -8.04 -25.34 18.29
C GLU A 493 -7.64 -26.82 18.22
N ARG A 494 -8.05 -27.52 17.16
CA ARG A 494 -7.62 -28.90 16.88
C ARG A 494 -6.11 -28.97 16.63
N ASN A 495 -5.52 -27.95 16.00
CA ASN A 495 -4.08 -27.87 15.83
C ASN A 495 -3.36 -27.85 17.18
N VAL A 496 -3.81 -27.01 18.12
CA VAL A 496 -3.24 -26.97 19.48
C VAL A 496 -3.36 -28.32 20.17
N GLN A 497 -4.52 -28.98 20.06
CA GLN A 497 -4.71 -30.30 20.64
C GLN A 497 -3.78 -31.34 20.00
N ARG A 498 -3.61 -31.29 18.68
CA ARG A 498 -2.70 -32.17 17.95
C ARG A 498 -1.26 -32.06 18.42
N TRP A 499 -0.79 -30.84 18.68
CA TRP A 499 0.55 -30.60 19.24
C TRP A 499 0.72 -31.07 20.69
N LYS A 500 -0.36 -31.29 21.44
CA LYS A 500 -0.26 -31.93 22.78
C LYS A 500 -0.10 -33.44 22.69
N GLU A 501 -0.53 -34.04 21.58
CA GLU A 501 -0.53 -35.48 21.34
C GLU A 501 0.73 -35.97 20.62
N ILE A 502 1.58 -35.04 20.12
CA ILE A 502 2.81 -35.46 19.42
C ILE A 502 3.79 -36.15 20.38
N PRO A 503 4.51 -37.17 19.91
CA PRO A 503 5.52 -37.83 20.71
C PRO A 503 6.62 -36.86 21.15
N ARG A 504 7.16 -37.11 22.34
CA ARG A 504 8.28 -36.35 22.88
C ARG A 504 9.50 -36.47 21.97
N ILE A 505 10.25 -35.38 21.83
CA ILE A 505 11.55 -35.40 21.14
C ILE A 505 12.59 -36.06 22.05
N TYR A 506 13.56 -36.76 21.44
CA TYR A 506 14.57 -37.54 22.17
C TYR A 506 15.84 -36.76 22.49
N ASN A 507 16.08 -35.69 21.74
CA ASN A 507 17.20 -34.80 21.92
C ASN A 507 16.73 -33.37 21.67
N TRP A 508 17.41 -32.42 22.29
CA TRP A 508 17.22 -30.99 22.09
C TRP A 508 18.52 -30.27 22.40
N GLN A 509 18.66 -29.03 21.92
CA GLN A 509 19.84 -28.22 22.15
C GLN A 509 19.47 -26.86 22.73
N GLU A 510 20.19 -26.41 23.74
CA GLU A 510 20.04 -25.06 24.29
C GLU A 510 20.57 -24.01 23.30
N VAL A 511 19.68 -23.13 22.84
CA VAL A 511 19.97 -22.12 21.80
C VAL A 511 20.11 -20.69 22.32
N GLY A 512 20.01 -20.50 23.64
CA GLY A 512 20.07 -19.18 24.28
C GLY A 512 18.87 -18.29 23.91
N GLU A 513 19.07 -16.97 23.92
CA GLU A 513 17.99 -16.00 23.72
C GLU A 513 17.72 -15.72 22.23
N PRO A 514 16.46 -15.64 21.77
CA PRO A 514 16.13 -15.19 20.42
C PRO A 514 16.65 -13.76 20.12
N LYS A 515 17.07 -13.50 18.88
CA LYS A 515 17.46 -12.15 18.44
C LYS A 515 16.24 -11.22 18.34
N PRO A 516 16.41 -9.88 18.43
CA PRO A 516 15.34 -8.94 18.11
C PRO A 516 14.89 -9.11 16.65
N GLY A 517 13.62 -9.46 16.43
CA GLY A 517 13.08 -9.76 15.09
C GLY A 517 12.90 -11.26 14.81
N ALA A 518 13.49 -12.13 15.62
CA ALA A 518 13.25 -13.55 15.58
C ALA A 518 11.90 -13.92 16.23
N THR A 519 11.23 -14.92 15.67
CA THR A 519 9.96 -15.45 16.17
C THR A 519 10.16 -16.88 16.65
N VAL A 520 9.85 -17.14 17.91
CA VAL A 520 9.85 -18.50 18.47
C VAL A 520 8.49 -19.15 18.20
N LEU A 521 8.48 -20.29 17.52
CA LEU A 521 7.27 -21.03 17.15
C LEU A 521 7.01 -22.23 18.05
N LEU A 522 8.08 -22.91 18.48
CA LEU A 522 8.02 -24.07 19.36
C LEU A 522 9.02 -23.92 20.50
N ASN A 523 8.64 -24.40 21.68
CA ASN A 523 9.53 -24.59 22.82
C ASN A 523 9.71 -26.09 23.11
N ALA A 524 10.86 -26.47 23.63
CA ALA A 524 11.07 -27.73 24.31
C ALA A 524 10.93 -27.48 25.82
N ALA A 525 10.11 -28.28 26.51
CA ALA A 525 9.84 -28.12 27.95
C ALA A 525 10.39 -29.32 28.75
N PRO A 526 11.73 -29.43 28.91
CA PRO A 526 12.33 -30.52 29.68
C PRO A 526 11.97 -30.39 31.16
N SER A 527 11.94 -31.50 31.91
CA SER A 527 11.65 -31.44 33.35
C SER A 527 12.77 -30.82 34.18
N SER A 528 13.98 -30.75 33.61
CA SER A 528 15.22 -30.31 34.27
C SER A 528 15.51 -28.81 34.09
N HIS A 529 14.88 -28.15 33.12
CA HIS A 529 15.14 -26.75 32.77
C HIS A 529 13.83 -25.99 32.54
N ALA A 530 13.89 -24.66 32.51
CA ALA A 530 12.78 -23.87 31.99
C ALA A 530 12.54 -24.18 30.50
N PRO A 531 11.33 -23.96 29.96
CA PRO A 531 11.09 -24.12 28.53
C PRO A 531 12.09 -23.31 27.69
N VAL A 532 12.77 -23.98 26.77
CA VAL A 532 13.77 -23.38 25.88
C VAL A 532 13.22 -23.28 24.45
N PRO A 533 13.64 -22.28 23.65
CA PRO A 533 13.26 -22.21 22.26
C PRO A 533 13.71 -23.46 21.50
N LEU A 534 12.79 -24.07 20.74
CA LEU A 534 13.06 -25.26 19.93
C LEU A 534 13.05 -24.93 18.44
N LEU A 535 12.06 -24.16 17.98
CA LEU A 535 12.00 -23.70 16.59
C LEU A 535 11.91 -22.18 16.58
N VAL A 536 12.92 -21.55 15.99
CA VAL A 536 13.03 -20.10 15.89
C VAL A 536 13.26 -19.73 14.43
N THR A 537 12.54 -18.72 13.94
CA THR A 537 12.61 -18.25 12.56
C THR A 537 12.86 -16.75 12.49
N GLU A 538 13.59 -16.28 11.48
CA GLU A 538 13.85 -14.86 11.24
C GLU A 538 13.95 -14.58 9.74
N ASN A 539 13.56 -13.39 9.29
CA ASN A 539 13.89 -12.91 7.95
C ASN A 539 15.25 -12.24 7.99
N TYR A 540 16.15 -12.60 7.08
CA TYR A 540 17.52 -12.07 7.04
C TYR A 540 17.86 -11.68 5.61
N GLY A 541 18.26 -10.42 5.41
CA GLY A 541 18.53 -9.88 4.07
C GLY A 541 17.33 -10.07 3.14
N ARG A 542 17.55 -10.68 1.96
CA ARG A 542 16.47 -11.07 1.03
C ARG A 542 15.91 -12.47 1.28
N GLY A 543 16.49 -13.20 2.23
CA GLY A 543 16.18 -14.59 2.54
C GLY A 543 15.56 -14.74 3.92
N ARG A 544 15.76 -15.92 4.50
CA ARG A 544 15.22 -16.25 5.82
C ARG A 544 16.06 -17.35 6.46
N THR A 545 16.03 -17.39 7.78
CA THR A 545 16.82 -18.33 8.56
C THR A 545 15.96 -18.98 9.63
N ALA A 546 16.30 -20.21 9.96
CA ALA A 546 15.63 -20.96 11.01
C ALA A 546 16.65 -21.78 11.79
N VAL A 547 16.39 -21.94 13.08
CA VAL A 547 17.04 -22.92 13.94
C VAL A 547 15.95 -23.85 14.45
N PHE A 548 16.09 -25.14 14.17
CA PHE A 548 15.31 -26.19 14.79
C PHE A 548 16.24 -27.00 15.68
N ALA A 549 16.22 -26.73 16.98
CA ALA A 549 17.19 -27.15 17.97
C ALA A 549 17.03 -28.62 18.39
N THR A 550 16.82 -29.52 17.43
CA THR A 550 16.72 -30.97 17.60
C THR A 550 17.02 -31.67 16.27
N SER A 551 17.55 -32.90 16.35
CA SER A 551 17.59 -33.87 15.25
C SER A 551 16.79 -35.13 15.61
N GLY A 552 15.78 -34.95 16.47
CA GLY A 552 14.97 -36.03 17.04
C GLY A 552 13.56 -36.14 16.47
N SER A 553 13.20 -35.36 15.45
CA SER A 553 11.82 -35.28 14.95
C SER A 553 11.39 -36.56 14.22
N TRP A 554 12.33 -37.34 13.67
CA TRP A 554 12.07 -38.64 13.06
C TRP A 554 11.26 -39.60 13.95
N ARG A 555 11.36 -39.46 15.28
CA ARG A 555 10.58 -40.25 16.24
C ARG A 555 9.09 -39.98 16.15
N TRP A 556 8.68 -38.78 15.75
CA TRP A 556 7.26 -38.49 15.51
C TRP A 556 6.67 -39.44 14.48
N LYS A 557 7.43 -39.78 13.42
CA LYS A 557 6.97 -40.75 12.42
C LYS A 557 7.03 -42.20 12.93
N MET A 558 8.01 -42.53 13.77
CA MET A 558 8.18 -43.90 14.28
C MET A 558 7.24 -44.27 15.42
N SER A 559 6.76 -43.28 16.19
CA SER A 559 5.94 -43.50 17.38
C SER A 559 4.44 -43.29 17.14
N LEU A 560 4.05 -42.71 16.00
CA LEU A 560 2.65 -42.58 15.59
C LEU A 560 2.27 -43.69 14.59
N ASP A 561 0.97 -43.76 14.26
CA ASP A 561 0.49 -44.70 13.25
C ASP A 561 1.21 -44.51 11.90
N HIS A 562 1.38 -45.61 11.16
CA HIS A 562 2.04 -45.57 9.86
C HIS A 562 1.33 -44.68 8.83
N ASN A 563 0.01 -44.44 8.96
CA ASN A 563 -0.74 -43.51 8.12
C ASN A 563 -0.69 -42.06 8.63
N ASP A 564 -0.13 -41.83 9.82
CA ASP A 564 -0.04 -40.50 10.40
C ASP A 564 0.89 -39.60 9.56
N LYS A 565 0.38 -38.43 9.18
CA LYS A 565 1.10 -37.47 8.33
C LYS A 565 1.73 -36.32 9.11
N THR A 566 1.68 -36.29 10.44
CA THR A 566 2.15 -35.16 11.27
C THR A 566 3.59 -34.76 10.94
N HIS A 567 4.51 -35.72 10.98
CA HIS A 567 5.92 -35.48 10.63
C HIS A 567 6.08 -34.99 9.19
N ALA A 568 5.37 -35.62 8.25
CA ALA A 568 5.45 -35.24 6.85
C ALA A 568 4.93 -33.82 6.61
N THR A 569 3.77 -33.48 7.18
CA THR A 569 3.17 -32.15 7.11
C THR A 569 4.11 -31.08 7.68
N PHE A 570 4.72 -31.32 8.84
CA PHE A 570 5.68 -30.40 9.44
C PHE A 570 6.88 -30.13 8.52
N TRP A 571 7.53 -31.18 8.03
CA TRP A 571 8.70 -31.03 7.14
C TRP A 571 8.36 -30.45 5.78
N GLN A 572 7.20 -30.80 5.22
CA GLN A 572 6.71 -30.20 3.99
C GLN A 572 6.41 -28.70 4.16
N GLN A 573 5.97 -28.26 5.33
CA GLN A 573 5.81 -26.83 5.65
C GLN A 573 7.17 -26.15 5.87
N MET A 574 8.09 -26.81 6.56
CA MET A 574 9.47 -26.32 6.75
C MET A 574 10.16 -26.10 5.40
N PHE A 575 10.07 -27.05 4.49
CA PHE A 575 10.70 -26.95 3.17
C PHE A 575 10.11 -25.82 2.36
N ARG A 576 8.76 -25.73 2.30
CA ARG A 576 8.10 -24.59 1.67
C ARG A 576 8.54 -23.29 2.29
N TYR A 577 8.58 -23.20 3.63
CA TYR A 577 9.07 -22.02 4.31
C TYR A 577 10.45 -21.62 3.78
N LEU A 578 11.42 -22.54 3.71
CA LEU A 578 12.79 -22.27 3.24
C LEU A 578 12.89 -21.78 1.79
N VAL A 579 11.98 -22.17 0.90
CA VAL A 579 12.08 -21.86 -0.54
C VAL A 579 11.06 -20.85 -1.05
N THR A 580 10.07 -20.49 -0.23
CA THR A 580 9.02 -19.53 -0.61
C THR A 580 9.60 -18.13 -0.70
N ASP A 581 9.10 -17.34 -1.65
CA ASP A 581 9.57 -15.97 -1.97
C ASP A 581 11.04 -15.81 -2.37
N THR A 582 11.78 -16.91 -2.51
CA THR A 582 13.16 -16.88 -2.99
C THR A 582 13.20 -16.30 -4.42
N PRO A 583 13.78 -15.10 -4.63
CA PRO A 583 13.75 -14.44 -5.93
C PRO A 583 14.48 -15.24 -7.01
N GLY A 584 13.98 -15.15 -8.24
CA GLY A 584 14.69 -15.62 -9.42
C GLY A 584 15.76 -14.61 -9.87
N GLN A 585 16.49 -14.97 -10.91
CA GLN A 585 17.39 -14.02 -11.59
C GLN A 585 16.61 -12.88 -12.24
N VAL A 586 15.42 -13.17 -12.75
CA VAL A 586 14.47 -12.19 -13.28
C VAL A 586 13.28 -12.16 -12.34
N THR A 587 12.92 -11.00 -11.82
CA THR A 587 11.76 -10.81 -10.95
C THR A 587 10.96 -9.61 -11.42
N ALA A 588 9.74 -9.83 -11.87
CA ALA A 588 8.80 -8.78 -12.22
C ALA A 588 7.97 -8.37 -10.99
N THR A 589 7.70 -7.07 -10.87
CA THR A 589 6.89 -6.46 -9.83
C THR A 589 5.96 -5.43 -10.46
N THR A 590 4.78 -5.29 -9.85
CA THR A 590 3.79 -4.27 -10.21
C THR A 590 3.26 -3.63 -8.93
N PRO A 591 3.03 -2.31 -8.91
CA PRO A 591 2.41 -1.63 -7.76
C PRO A 591 0.96 -2.07 -7.53
N ARG A 592 0.26 -2.54 -8.57
CA ARG A 592 -1.15 -2.96 -8.49
C ARG A 592 -1.36 -4.26 -9.24
N THR A 593 -1.94 -5.25 -8.56
CA THR A 593 -2.28 -6.56 -9.15
C THR A 593 -3.73 -6.63 -9.64
N VAL A 594 -4.57 -5.68 -9.23
CA VAL A 594 -5.96 -5.55 -9.70
C VAL A 594 -6.11 -4.15 -10.28
N LEU A 595 -6.53 -4.08 -11.54
CA LEU A 595 -6.84 -2.86 -12.25
C LEU A 595 -8.36 -2.75 -12.34
N ALA A 596 -8.93 -1.64 -11.86
CA ALA A 596 -10.36 -1.35 -11.94
C ALA A 596 -10.61 -0.35 -13.07
N ASP A 597 -10.55 0.94 -12.77
CA ASP A 597 -10.78 2.01 -13.75
C ASP A 597 -9.47 2.51 -14.40
N GLU A 598 -8.36 2.46 -13.67
CA GLU A 598 -7.03 2.76 -14.21
C GLU A 598 -6.44 1.53 -14.89
N THR A 599 -6.29 1.59 -16.22
CA THR A 599 -5.76 0.50 -17.03
C THR A 599 -4.28 0.62 -17.32
N HIS A 600 -3.65 1.75 -16.96
CA HIS A 600 -2.24 2.00 -17.13
C HIS A 600 -1.42 1.46 -15.95
N LEU A 601 -0.32 0.79 -16.23
CA LEU A 601 0.52 0.16 -15.22
C LEU A 601 2.01 0.24 -15.59
N PRO A 602 2.85 0.83 -14.73
CA PRO A 602 4.29 0.69 -14.86
C PRO A 602 4.71 -0.71 -14.41
N ILE A 603 5.38 -1.43 -15.30
CA ILE A 603 6.00 -2.72 -14.99
C ILE A 603 7.44 -2.47 -14.60
N ARG A 604 7.90 -3.13 -13.54
CA ARG A 604 9.28 -3.04 -13.07
C ARG A 604 9.87 -4.44 -12.95
N VAL A 605 10.97 -4.67 -13.64
CA VAL A 605 11.67 -5.96 -13.67
C VAL A 605 13.09 -5.79 -13.14
N GLU A 606 13.43 -6.59 -12.14
CA GLU A 606 14.78 -6.71 -11.61
C GLU A 606 15.48 -7.89 -12.27
N VAL A 607 16.65 -7.64 -12.87
CA VAL A 607 17.48 -8.64 -13.55
C VAL A 607 18.83 -8.77 -12.87
N ARG A 608 19.22 -10.03 -12.63
CA ARG A 608 20.46 -10.41 -11.96
C ARG A 608 21.23 -11.45 -12.76
N ASP A 609 22.54 -11.47 -12.56
CA ASP A 609 23.42 -12.49 -13.12
C ASP A 609 23.39 -13.82 -12.32
N LYS A 610 24.34 -14.72 -12.61
CA LYS A 610 24.47 -16.03 -11.92
C LYS A 610 24.97 -15.91 -10.48
N GLU A 611 25.64 -14.81 -10.14
CA GLU A 611 26.07 -14.47 -8.80
C GLU A 611 25.02 -13.62 -8.04
N TYR A 612 23.84 -13.42 -8.65
CA TYR A 612 22.74 -12.60 -8.12
C TYR A 612 23.10 -11.11 -7.94
N LYS A 613 24.06 -10.61 -8.71
CA LYS A 613 24.38 -9.18 -8.80
C LYS A 613 23.50 -8.51 -9.86
N PRO A 614 23.15 -7.22 -9.71
CA PRO A 614 22.36 -6.50 -10.70
C PRO A 614 23.00 -6.50 -12.10
N LEU A 615 22.21 -6.72 -13.15
CA LEU A 615 22.71 -6.81 -14.52
C LEU A 615 22.17 -5.66 -15.40
N ASN A 616 23.04 -4.71 -15.77
CA ASN A 616 22.69 -3.49 -16.53
C ASN A 616 22.71 -3.63 -18.06
N THR A 617 23.24 -4.74 -18.58
CA THR A 617 23.46 -4.95 -20.02
C THR A 617 22.48 -5.96 -20.62
N ALA A 618 21.41 -6.29 -19.91
CA ALA A 618 20.42 -7.26 -20.37
C ALA A 618 19.45 -6.60 -21.37
N LYS A 619 19.02 -7.37 -22.36
CA LYS A 619 17.83 -7.02 -23.15
C LYS A 619 16.64 -7.70 -22.48
N VAL A 620 15.68 -6.90 -22.03
CA VAL A 620 14.55 -7.37 -21.24
C VAL A 620 13.28 -7.09 -22.01
N GLN A 621 12.49 -8.13 -22.22
CA GLN A 621 11.17 -8.06 -22.84
C GLN A 621 10.18 -8.74 -21.90
N THR A 622 8.99 -8.19 -21.80
CA THR A 622 7.88 -8.81 -21.08
C THR A 622 6.78 -9.17 -22.06
N ARG A 623 6.33 -10.41 -22.01
CA ARG A 623 5.23 -10.92 -22.83
C ARG A 623 3.95 -10.94 -22.00
N PHE A 624 2.96 -10.17 -22.40
CA PHE A 624 1.63 -10.14 -21.82
C PHE A 624 0.73 -11.12 -22.57
N ASN A 625 0.28 -12.16 -21.89
CA ASN A 625 -0.78 -13.04 -22.38
C ASN A 625 -2.13 -12.43 -22.03
N ASN A 626 -2.90 -12.08 -23.06
CA ASN A 626 -4.20 -11.44 -22.96
C ASN A 626 -5.30 -12.45 -22.60
N PRO A 627 -6.44 -11.99 -22.05
CA PRO A 627 -7.57 -12.85 -21.72
C PRO A 627 -8.15 -13.65 -22.90
N ASP A 628 -7.98 -13.16 -24.13
CA ASP A 628 -8.44 -13.80 -25.37
C ASP A 628 -7.42 -14.79 -25.97
N GLY A 629 -6.29 -15.02 -25.30
CA GLY A 629 -5.21 -15.91 -25.72
C GLY A 629 -4.22 -15.29 -26.71
N SER A 630 -4.41 -14.04 -27.13
CA SER A 630 -3.38 -13.29 -27.86
C SER A 630 -2.24 -12.88 -26.92
N SER A 631 -1.08 -12.51 -27.46
CA SER A 631 0.03 -12.01 -26.64
C SER A 631 0.67 -10.76 -27.22
N ALA A 632 0.93 -9.77 -26.38
CA ALA A 632 1.67 -8.56 -26.70
C ALA A 632 3.05 -8.59 -26.05
N THR A 633 4.08 -8.04 -26.71
CA THR A 633 5.44 -7.97 -26.13
C THR A 633 5.83 -6.51 -25.99
N VAL A 634 6.39 -6.15 -24.83
CA VAL A 634 6.92 -4.82 -24.54
C VAL A 634 8.40 -4.96 -24.21
N GLU A 635 9.23 -4.11 -24.81
CA GLU A 635 10.65 -4.02 -24.48
C GLU A 635 10.85 -3.03 -23.33
N LEU A 636 11.63 -3.43 -22.33
CA LEU A 636 11.84 -2.63 -21.13
C LEU A 636 13.15 -1.86 -21.23
N SER A 637 13.12 -0.62 -20.75
CA SER A 637 14.29 0.26 -20.72
C SER A 637 14.92 0.26 -19.33
N PRO A 638 16.25 0.37 -19.21
CA PRO A 638 16.92 0.47 -17.92
C PRO A 638 16.49 1.76 -17.19
N VAL A 639 16.26 1.66 -15.89
CA VAL A 639 15.86 2.80 -15.05
C VAL A 639 17.11 3.58 -14.63
N PRO A 640 17.21 4.89 -14.95
CA PRO A 640 18.37 5.69 -14.56
C PRO A 640 18.55 5.75 -13.04
N GLY A 641 19.76 5.45 -12.56
CA GLY A 641 20.10 5.50 -11.13
C GLY A 641 19.80 4.21 -10.35
N GLU A 642 19.22 3.19 -10.99
CA GLU A 642 18.94 1.91 -10.36
C GLU A 642 19.55 0.74 -11.15
N GLU A 643 20.56 0.10 -10.58
CA GLU A 643 21.26 -1.00 -11.24
C GLU A 643 20.38 -2.26 -11.33
N GLY A 644 20.38 -2.89 -12.50
CA GLY A 644 19.66 -4.13 -12.80
C GLY A 644 18.15 -3.97 -12.87
N VAL A 645 17.62 -2.74 -12.87
CA VAL A 645 16.18 -2.47 -12.93
C VAL A 645 15.79 -1.96 -14.30
N TYR A 646 14.75 -2.56 -14.85
CA TYR A 646 14.16 -2.21 -16.14
C TYR A 646 12.68 -1.89 -15.95
N SER A 647 12.16 -0.92 -16.69
CA SER A 647 10.75 -0.54 -16.63
C SER A 647 10.18 -0.22 -18.00
N ALA A 648 8.89 -0.45 -18.13
CA ALA A 648 8.08 0.02 -19.25
C ALA A 648 6.66 0.28 -18.76
N ASP A 649 5.99 1.21 -19.42
CA ASP A 649 4.57 1.46 -19.25
C ASP A 649 3.77 0.52 -20.15
N TRP A 650 2.69 -0.03 -19.60
CA TRP A 650 1.76 -0.90 -20.33
C TRP A 650 0.32 -0.59 -19.96
N THR A 651 -0.59 -0.77 -20.91
CA THR A 651 -2.02 -0.50 -20.73
C THR A 651 -2.83 -1.75 -21.00
N ALA A 652 -3.70 -2.11 -20.07
CA ALA A 652 -4.68 -3.18 -20.23
C ALA A 652 -5.84 -2.69 -21.13
N GLU A 653 -5.89 -3.13 -22.39
CA GLU A 653 -6.93 -2.68 -23.33
C GLU A 653 -8.31 -3.31 -23.06
N LYS A 654 -8.34 -4.53 -22.52
CA LYS A 654 -9.58 -5.29 -22.26
C LYS A 654 -9.70 -5.72 -20.80
N PRO A 655 -10.91 -5.84 -20.24
CA PRO A 655 -11.09 -6.48 -18.94
C PRO A 655 -10.69 -7.97 -18.97
N GLY A 656 -10.04 -8.43 -17.91
CA GLY A 656 -9.74 -9.85 -17.70
C GLY A 656 -8.40 -10.09 -16.99
N THR A 657 -8.01 -11.35 -16.90
CA THR A 657 -6.74 -11.76 -16.28
C THR A 657 -5.61 -11.72 -17.30
N TYR A 658 -4.55 -11.00 -16.97
CA TYR A 658 -3.32 -10.95 -17.74
C TYR A 658 -2.22 -11.71 -17.02
N VAL A 659 -1.38 -12.40 -17.78
CA VAL A 659 -0.16 -13.04 -17.26
C VAL A 659 1.03 -12.42 -17.96
N ALA A 660 1.96 -11.89 -17.17
CA ALA A 660 3.23 -11.35 -17.66
C ALA A 660 4.33 -12.41 -17.49
N GLU A 661 5.03 -12.71 -18.58
CA GLU A 661 6.17 -13.64 -18.65
C GLU A 661 7.47 -12.92 -18.99
#